data_AF-A0A2B4SBA2-F1
#
_entry.id   AF-A0A2B4SBA2-F1
#
_cell.length_a   1.000
_cell.length_b   1.000
_cell.length_c   1.000
_cell.angle_alpha   90.00
_cell.angle_beta   90.00
_cell.angle_gamma   90.00
#
_symmetry.space_group_name_H-M   'P 1'
#
loop_
_entity.id
_entity.type
_entity.pdbx_description
1 polymer ?
#
loop_
_entity_poly.entity_id
_entity_poly.type
_entity_poly.pdbx_seq_one_letter_code
_entity_poly.pdbx_strand_id
1 'polypeptide(L)'
;MGCGGSKGVKTRTAPAPVADQLEQTTITTSSKEKTSPSNHRQQPDGKITEQTSTEGRQEIQKPADDEQISQKQISLVQETWGLVSGDLEKVGVDFYMRLFKANPDVLQLFSFRDIDKSSDDIMRADDRLKRQGLVTMQHVDLAVNSLNDLGSIVPALRDLGGRHAMYKVEEHHYVLVGSVLLDTLNNGLGDNFTVELFWAALLNTLDKGLGEKSTLEKSGLNSTKVTQHNQLKMVAGAYATSPRRRKTYRNGYSAKANGFAAHEQAKLKEFKESFTEDFEDTPFQVAVLTYLSYFFLILFGYLRDFMRKYGLEKSKAPKESGNEGFVPLYADFESFYTRNLYTRIRDCWNRPICSVPGADIEILDRVTDNYGWSFRKTGETTKALNLGSYNYLGFAENVGPCAEAAEKTVLKYGLGGCSPRHEYGTLHIHDELEALVARFLGKPAAIAFGMGFATNSTNIPTLVGKGDLIVSDELNHSSLVLGARLSGAKIKVFKHNGKTTVFVLIIMEGSIVRLPEVVALKKKYKAYLFLDEAHSIGAMGPNGRGVTDYFAVDPADVDIMMGTFTKSFGAAGGYIAATEVRIEKFVSLSKKGKGGRGKKRLFQLAENCKYFRQRLKQMGFIVYGHDASPVVPLLLYMPAKIAAFGREMLKRNVAVVVVGFPATPLIESRTRFCLSAAHTREPLDKALEAIDEVGDILQLKYSKQAQKK
;
A
#
# COMPACT_ATOMS: atom_id res chain seq x y z
N MET A 1 63.75 17.07 29.92
CA MET A 1 65.00 16.80 30.66
C MET A 1 64.91 15.42 31.28
N GLY A 2 66.04 14.75 31.54
CA GLY A 2 66.24 13.79 32.64
C GLY A 2 65.34 12.54 32.77
N CYS A 3 65.92 11.39 32.38
CA CYS A 3 65.86 10.08 33.07
C CYS A 3 64.51 9.34 33.31
N GLY A 4 64.48 7.99 33.37
CA GLY A 4 65.52 7.02 33.00
C GLY A 4 65.43 5.66 33.70
N GLY A 5 65.22 4.58 32.93
CA GLY A 5 65.48 3.17 33.35
C GLY A 5 64.41 2.48 34.23
N SER A 6 64.37 1.14 34.33
CA SER A 6 65.00 0.12 33.46
C SER A 6 64.38 -1.29 33.64
N LYS A 7 64.35 -2.08 32.55
CA LYS A 7 64.32 -3.57 32.45
C LYS A 7 63.18 -4.36 33.14
N GLY A 8 62.38 -5.07 32.34
CA GLY A 8 61.46 -6.15 32.75
C GLY A 8 61.02 -7.01 31.55
N VAL A 9 61.25 -8.33 31.58
CA VAL A 9 61.34 -9.17 30.37
C VAL A 9 60.06 -9.98 30.06
N LYS A 10 59.66 -10.00 28.77
CA LYS A 10 58.73 -10.93 28.08
C LYS A 10 57.27 -11.09 28.60
N THR A 11 56.32 -10.73 27.75
CA THR A 11 55.53 -11.72 26.96
C THR A 11 54.84 -11.03 25.78
N ARG A 12 54.50 -11.79 24.71
CA ARG A 12 53.71 -11.28 23.57
C ARG A 12 52.24 -11.68 23.77
N THR A 13 51.36 -10.69 23.91
CA THR A 13 49.91 -10.84 23.74
C THR A 13 49.46 -9.94 22.59
N ALA A 14 48.60 -10.46 21.71
CA ALA A 14 48.00 -9.66 20.65
C ALA A 14 46.83 -8.83 21.21
N PRO A 15 46.66 -7.56 20.83
CA PRO A 15 45.51 -6.77 21.24
C PRO A 15 44.22 -7.30 20.59
N ALA A 16 43.16 -7.41 21.38
CA ALA A 16 41.82 -7.68 20.86
C ALA A 16 41.27 -6.44 20.11
N PRO A 17 40.43 -6.61 19.08
CA PRO A 17 39.85 -5.48 18.36
C PRO A 17 38.89 -4.69 19.25
N VAL A 18 39.01 -3.36 19.21
CA VAL A 18 38.13 -2.42 19.89
C VAL A 18 36.73 -2.47 19.26
N ALA A 19 35.70 -2.37 20.09
CA ALA A 19 34.32 -2.22 19.65
C ALA A 19 33.90 -0.75 19.77
N ASP A 20 33.77 -0.05 18.64
CA ASP A 20 33.24 1.32 18.64
C ASP A 20 31.79 1.33 19.12
N GLN A 21 31.52 2.13 20.15
CA GLN A 21 30.17 2.47 20.58
C GLN A 21 29.78 3.81 19.95
N LEU A 22 28.62 3.86 19.29
CA LEU A 22 28.04 5.11 18.81
C LEU A 22 27.31 5.80 19.96
N GLU A 23 27.94 6.80 20.57
CA GLU A 23 27.29 7.67 21.55
C GLU A 23 26.17 8.49 20.90
N GLN A 24 24.96 8.46 21.48
CA GLN A 24 23.85 9.32 21.09
C GLN A 24 23.87 10.60 21.93
N THR A 25 24.37 11.70 21.37
CA THR A 25 24.44 13.00 22.05
C THR A 25 23.05 13.63 22.18
N THR A 26 22.36 13.39 23.29
CA THR A 26 21.05 13.99 23.58
C THR A 26 21.19 15.47 23.95
N ILE A 27 20.69 16.39 23.12
CA ILE A 27 20.68 17.82 23.41
C ILE A 27 19.49 18.16 24.33
N THR A 28 19.76 18.41 25.60
CA THR A 28 18.79 18.95 26.57
C THR A 28 18.66 20.46 26.45
N THR A 29 17.53 20.94 25.93
CA THR A 29 17.18 22.37 25.94
C THR A 29 16.43 22.72 27.22
N SER A 30 17.01 23.63 28.02
CA SER A 30 16.35 24.14 29.24
C SER A 30 15.53 25.39 28.94
N SER A 31 14.20 25.27 29.04
CA SER A 31 13.28 26.40 28.99
C SER A 31 13.30 27.16 30.32
N LYS A 32 13.93 28.33 30.34
CA LYS A 32 13.74 29.31 31.42
C LYS A 32 12.53 30.20 31.11
N GLU A 33 11.63 30.31 32.07
CA GLU A 33 10.53 31.27 32.03
C GLU A 33 11.06 32.71 31.95
N LYS A 34 10.43 33.54 31.11
CA LYS A 34 10.37 35.00 31.30
C LYS A 34 9.00 35.52 30.87
N THR A 35 8.55 36.54 31.58
CA THR A 35 7.20 37.09 31.55
C THR A 35 6.88 37.92 30.31
N SER A 36 5.58 38.03 30.01
CA SER A 36 4.99 38.91 29.00
C SER A 36 5.37 40.39 29.19
N PRO A 37 5.09 41.22 28.17
CA PRO A 37 4.01 42.19 28.37
C PRO A 37 2.89 42.09 27.32
N SER A 38 1.76 42.71 27.63
CA SER A 38 0.52 42.74 26.84
C SER A 38 0.59 43.69 25.64
N ASN A 39 -0.29 43.46 24.66
CA ASN A 39 -0.85 44.55 23.87
C ASN A 39 -2.26 44.18 23.37
N HIS A 40 -3.25 45.00 23.72
CA HIS A 40 -4.61 44.86 23.20
C HIS A 40 -4.70 45.41 21.77
N ARG A 41 -5.54 44.78 20.93
CA ARG A 41 -6.20 45.50 19.84
C ARG A 41 -7.63 44.99 19.66
N GLN A 42 -8.57 45.92 19.62
CA GLN A 42 -10.01 45.63 19.58
C GLN A 42 -10.45 45.19 18.18
N GLN A 43 -11.46 44.33 18.12
CA GLN A 43 -12.36 44.21 16.98
C GLN A 43 -13.73 44.79 17.39
N PRO A 44 -14.40 45.60 16.56
CA PRO A 44 -15.77 46.04 16.81
C PRO A 44 -16.80 45.05 16.27
N ASP A 45 -17.93 44.90 16.97
CA ASP A 45 -19.08 44.10 16.55
C ASP A 45 -19.80 44.65 15.31
N GLY A 46 -20.52 43.76 14.62
CA GLY A 46 -21.33 44.10 13.44
C GLY A 46 -22.48 43.11 13.19
N LYS A 47 -23.47 43.06 14.10
CA LYS A 47 -24.73 42.32 13.86
C LYS A 47 -25.59 43.08 12.85
N ILE A 48 -26.12 42.37 11.85
CA ILE A 48 -27.35 42.76 11.14
C ILE A 48 -28.28 41.54 11.10
N THR A 49 -29.47 41.72 11.65
CA THR A 49 -30.60 40.79 11.55
C THR A 49 -31.63 41.37 10.58
N GLU A 50 -32.22 40.52 9.75
CA GLU A 50 -33.51 40.82 9.11
C GLU A 50 -34.34 39.53 9.03
N GLN A 51 -35.66 39.66 9.09
CA GLN A 51 -36.62 38.56 9.25
C GLN A 51 -37.71 38.61 8.17
N THR A 52 -38.51 37.55 8.12
CA THR A 52 -39.77 37.40 7.34
C THR A 52 -39.57 37.22 5.83
N SER A 53 -40.50 36.61 5.09
CA SER A 53 -41.83 36.08 5.45
C SER A 53 -42.10 34.71 4.80
N THR A 54 -43.04 33.95 5.39
CA THR A 54 -43.57 32.69 4.86
C THR A 54 -44.93 32.90 4.22
N GLU A 55 -45.17 32.31 3.04
CA GLU A 55 -46.52 31.91 2.60
C GLU A 55 -46.40 30.72 1.62
N GLY A 56 -47.41 29.86 1.56
CA GLY A 56 -47.27 28.48 1.07
C GLY A 56 -48.25 28.04 -0.03
N ARG A 57 -48.01 26.85 -0.59
CA ARG A 57 -48.93 26.13 -1.49
C ARG A 57 -48.71 24.61 -1.46
N GLN A 58 -49.68 23.90 -0.88
CA GLN A 58 -50.06 22.53 -1.28
C GLN A 58 -50.79 22.61 -2.65
N GLU A 59 -50.96 21.57 -3.47
CA GLU A 59 -50.53 20.16 -3.48
C GLU A 59 -50.32 19.77 -4.98
N ILE A 60 -49.97 18.57 -5.45
CA ILE A 60 -50.58 17.23 -5.32
C ILE A 60 -49.51 16.19 -5.72
N GLN A 61 -49.47 15.02 -5.05
CA GLN A 61 -48.54 13.92 -5.38
C GLN A 61 -49.08 12.93 -6.43
N LYS A 62 -48.18 12.15 -7.04
CA LYS A 62 -48.48 10.87 -7.70
C LYS A 62 -47.99 9.71 -6.81
N PRO A 63 -48.58 8.50 -6.91
CA PRO A 63 -48.09 7.32 -6.21
C PRO A 63 -46.65 6.93 -6.63
N ALA A 64 -45.96 6.20 -5.75
CA ALA A 64 -44.56 5.83 -5.92
C ALA A 64 -44.37 4.42 -6.50
N ASP A 65 -43.30 4.28 -7.27
CA ASP A 65 -42.48 3.07 -7.39
C ASP A 65 -41.05 3.47 -6.95
N ASP A 66 -40.31 2.58 -6.29
CA ASP A 66 -38.99 2.82 -5.67
C ASP A 66 -38.91 4.02 -4.69
N GLU A 67 -39.41 3.83 -3.46
CA GLU A 67 -39.15 4.77 -2.35
C GLU A 67 -37.66 4.79 -1.96
N GLN A 68 -36.93 5.80 -2.46
CA GLN A 68 -35.71 6.28 -1.82
C GLN A 68 -36.06 7.08 -0.56
N ILE A 69 -35.28 6.90 0.51
CA ILE A 69 -35.41 7.67 1.75
C ILE A 69 -35.34 9.16 1.42
N SER A 70 -36.36 9.92 1.78
CA SER A 70 -36.41 11.35 1.46
C SER A 70 -35.33 12.12 2.25
N GLN A 71 -34.82 13.20 1.66
CA GLN A 71 -33.88 14.10 2.35
C GLN A 71 -34.43 14.60 3.69
N LYS A 72 -35.74 14.82 3.80
CA LYS A 72 -36.40 15.20 5.07
C LYS A 72 -36.25 14.12 6.14
N GLN A 73 -36.43 12.84 5.79
CA GLN A 73 -36.20 11.73 6.72
C GLN A 73 -34.72 11.61 7.12
N ILE A 74 -33.80 11.80 6.18
CA ILE A 74 -32.35 11.74 6.47
C ILE A 74 -31.94 12.83 7.45
N SER A 75 -32.31 14.10 7.21
CA SER A 75 -32.04 15.20 8.14
C SER A 75 -32.62 14.92 9.52
N LEU A 76 -33.87 14.44 9.60
CA LEU A 76 -34.57 14.19 10.86
C LEU A 76 -33.94 13.06 11.69
N VAL A 77 -33.41 12.01 11.05
CA VAL A 77 -32.62 10.97 11.73
C VAL A 77 -31.25 11.48 12.19
N GLN A 78 -30.60 12.35 11.40
CA GLN A 78 -29.29 12.93 11.76
C GLN A 78 -29.40 13.95 12.89
N GLU A 79 -30.44 14.79 12.88
CA GLU A 79 -30.73 15.79 13.93
C GLU A 79 -31.06 15.13 15.26
N THR A 80 -31.93 14.11 15.27
CA THR A 80 -32.28 13.37 16.49
C THR A 80 -31.13 12.52 17.03
N TRP A 81 -30.32 11.90 16.17
CA TRP A 81 -29.10 11.20 16.59
C TRP A 81 -28.10 12.15 17.26
N GLY A 82 -27.98 13.38 16.77
CA GLY A 82 -27.14 14.44 17.38
C GLY A 82 -27.50 14.80 18.82
N LEU A 83 -28.70 14.45 19.30
CA LEU A 83 -29.11 14.63 20.71
C LEU A 83 -28.58 13.53 21.65
N VAL A 84 -28.27 12.33 21.12
CA VAL A 84 -27.77 11.18 21.89
C VAL A 84 -26.29 10.87 21.63
N SER A 85 -25.72 11.34 20.51
CA SER A 85 -24.33 11.05 20.12
C SER A 85 -23.26 11.70 21.01
N GLY A 86 -23.65 12.49 22.03
CA GLY A 86 -22.73 13.14 22.97
C GLY A 86 -22.00 12.17 23.92
N ASP A 87 -22.56 10.98 24.16
CA ASP A 87 -21.93 9.93 24.98
C ASP A 87 -22.24 8.53 24.40
N LEU A 88 -21.53 8.20 23.32
CA LEU A 88 -21.66 6.92 22.62
C LEU A 88 -21.26 5.70 23.47
N GLU A 89 -20.44 5.87 24.51
CA GLU A 89 -20.09 4.78 25.43
C GLU A 89 -21.28 4.44 26.32
N LYS A 90 -21.86 5.44 27.00
CA LYS A 90 -23.05 5.25 27.85
C LYS A 90 -24.24 4.70 27.07
N VAL A 91 -24.54 5.26 25.90
CA VAL A 91 -25.63 4.77 25.03
C VAL A 91 -25.37 3.31 24.61
N GLY A 92 -24.11 2.96 24.33
CA GLY A 92 -23.70 1.60 24.03
C GLY A 92 -23.84 0.63 25.20
N VAL A 93 -23.49 1.05 26.42
CA VAL A 93 -23.65 0.26 27.64
C VAL A 93 -25.13 0.03 27.96
N ASP A 94 -25.96 1.08 27.97
CA ASP A 94 -27.39 0.94 28.29
C ASP A 94 -28.14 0.12 27.21
N PHE A 95 -27.74 0.19 25.94
CA PHE A 95 -28.21 -0.71 24.89
C PHE A 95 -27.90 -2.18 25.21
N TYR A 96 -26.65 -2.51 25.56
CA TYR A 96 -26.28 -3.89 25.85
C TYR A 96 -26.89 -4.41 27.16
N MET A 97 -27.01 -3.57 28.19
CA MET A 97 -27.73 -3.91 29.43
C MET A 97 -29.20 -4.26 29.14
N ARG A 98 -29.87 -3.49 28.27
CA ARG A 98 -31.24 -3.82 27.80
C ARG A 98 -31.26 -5.10 26.96
N LEU A 99 -30.29 -5.31 26.06
CA LEU A 99 -30.23 -6.49 25.19
C LEU A 99 -30.10 -7.79 25.98
N PHE A 100 -29.16 -7.85 26.93
CA PHE A 100 -28.94 -9.04 27.75
C PHE A 100 -30.04 -9.25 28.81
N LYS A 101 -30.81 -8.21 29.15
CA LYS A 101 -32.02 -8.32 29.99
C LYS A 101 -33.24 -8.80 29.21
N ALA A 102 -33.37 -8.39 27.94
CA ALA A 102 -34.44 -8.82 27.04
C ALA A 102 -34.23 -10.25 26.51
N ASN A 103 -32.98 -10.65 26.25
CA ASN A 103 -32.61 -12.02 25.91
C ASN A 103 -31.21 -12.38 26.46
N PRO A 104 -31.13 -13.09 27.62
CA PRO A 104 -29.86 -13.46 28.24
C PRO A 104 -28.95 -14.36 27.39
N ASP A 105 -29.50 -15.15 26.47
CA ASP A 105 -28.73 -16.11 25.67
C ASP A 105 -27.85 -15.41 24.62
N VAL A 106 -28.24 -14.20 24.18
CA VAL A 106 -27.47 -13.36 23.25
C VAL A 106 -26.07 -13.06 23.78
N LEU A 107 -25.88 -13.01 25.10
CA LEU A 107 -24.57 -12.82 25.71
C LEU A 107 -23.57 -13.93 25.37
N GLN A 108 -24.03 -15.17 25.09
CA GLN A 108 -23.15 -16.30 24.74
C GLN A 108 -22.39 -16.09 23.42
N LEU A 109 -22.84 -15.15 22.58
CA LEU A 109 -22.20 -14.75 21.32
C LEU A 109 -20.98 -13.83 21.53
N PHE A 110 -20.78 -13.30 22.75
CA PHE A 110 -19.75 -12.31 23.06
C PHE A 110 -18.52 -12.92 23.75
N SER A 111 -17.36 -12.29 23.52
CA SER A 111 -16.07 -12.67 24.12
C SER A 111 -16.01 -12.45 25.64
N PHE A 112 -16.93 -11.65 26.19
CA PHE A 112 -17.08 -11.33 27.61
C PHE A 112 -18.31 -12.01 28.25
N ARG A 113 -18.75 -13.16 27.71
CA ARG A 113 -19.89 -13.95 28.24
C ARG A 113 -19.76 -14.38 29.71
N ASP A 114 -18.53 -14.32 30.23
CA ASP A 114 -18.08 -14.54 31.61
C ASP A 114 -18.19 -13.30 32.52
N ILE A 115 -18.71 -12.17 32.01
CA ILE A 115 -18.97 -10.94 32.78
C ILE A 115 -19.78 -11.21 34.05
N ASP A 116 -19.38 -10.54 35.14
CA ASP A 116 -20.10 -10.60 36.42
C ASP A 116 -21.46 -9.91 36.30
N LYS A 117 -22.49 -10.59 36.80
CA LYS A 117 -23.91 -10.18 36.76
C LYS A 117 -24.52 -10.07 38.16
N SER A 118 -23.69 -10.10 39.21
CA SER A 118 -24.11 -9.99 40.61
C SER A 118 -24.73 -8.62 40.94
N SER A 119 -24.38 -7.58 40.18
CA SER A 119 -25.07 -6.28 40.18
C SER A 119 -25.08 -5.65 38.78
N ASP A 120 -26.17 -4.95 38.48
CA ASP A 120 -26.36 -4.09 37.30
C ASP A 120 -25.25 -3.00 37.21
N ASP A 121 -24.69 -2.57 38.34
CA ASP A 121 -23.60 -1.58 38.40
C ASP A 121 -22.23 -2.21 38.11
N ILE A 122 -21.99 -3.43 38.62
CA ILE A 122 -20.75 -4.19 38.35
C ILE A 122 -20.68 -4.54 36.87
N MET A 123 -21.80 -4.96 36.28
CA MET A 123 -21.88 -5.27 34.85
C MET A 123 -21.64 -4.01 34.00
N ARG A 124 -22.23 -2.86 34.34
CA ARG A 124 -21.92 -1.56 33.67
C ARG A 124 -20.48 -1.11 33.83
N ALA A 125 -19.79 -1.53 34.90
CA ALA A 125 -18.40 -1.17 35.16
C ALA A 125 -17.37 -1.95 34.32
N ASP A 126 -17.72 -3.07 33.68
CA ASP A 126 -16.79 -3.89 32.91
C ASP A 126 -16.30 -3.18 31.63
N ASP A 127 -14.98 -2.98 31.51
CA ASP A 127 -14.37 -2.26 30.39
C ASP A 127 -14.51 -2.98 29.04
N ARG A 128 -14.78 -4.29 29.02
CA ARG A 128 -15.08 -5.06 27.81
C ARG A 128 -16.47 -4.71 27.30
N LEU A 129 -17.44 -4.56 28.22
CA LEU A 129 -18.80 -4.12 27.90
C LEU A 129 -18.80 -2.68 27.38
N LYS A 130 -18.16 -1.74 28.10
CA LYS A 130 -18.00 -0.35 27.68
C LYS A 130 -17.41 -0.24 26.28
N ARG A 131 -16.28 -0.92 26.05
CA ARG A 131 -15.58 -0.91 24.76
C ARG A 131 -16.42 -1.51 23.63
N GLN A 132 -17.18 -2.59 23.89
CA GLN A 132 -18.09 -3.16 22.89
C GLN A 132 -19.27 -2.21 22.61
N GLY A 133 -19.84 -1.57 23.64
CA GLY A 133 -20.87 -0.55 23.51
C GLY A 133 -20.41 0.63 22.65
N LEU A 134 -19.30 1.26 23.02
CA LEU A 134 -18.70 2.38 22.29
C LEU A 134 -18.40 2.03 20.83
N VAL A 135 -17.76 0.89 20.55
CA VAL A 135 -17.47 0.46 19.19
C VAL A 135 -18.75 0.21 18.39
N THR A 136 -19.78 -0.34 19.01
CA THR A 136 -21.08 -0.57 18.35
C THR A 136 -21.75 0.75 17.99
N MET A 137 -21.83 1.69 18.93
CA MET A 137 -22.44 3.01 18.68
C MET A 137 -21.61 3.89 17.73
N GLN A 138 -20.29 3.72 17.66
CA GLN A 138 -19.46 4.33 16.60
C GLN A 138 -19.81 3.80 15.19
N HIS A 139 -20.24 2.54 15.05
CA HIS A 139 -20.70 2.01 13.76
C HIS A 139 -22.12 2.51 13.42
N VAL A 140 -23.00 2.67 14.42
CA VAL A 140 -24.33 3.29 14.22
C VAL A 140 -24.20 4.77 13.85
N ASP A 141 -23.35 5.52 14.55
CA ASP A 141 -23.03 6.92 14.24
C ASP A 141 -22.51 7.08 12.81
N LEU A 142 -21.52 6.26 12.41
CA LEU A 142 -21.01 6.26 11.05
C LEU A 142 -22.11 5.95 10.02
N ALA A 143 -23.05 5.06 10.34
CA ALA A 143 -24.17 4.73 9.46
C ALA A 143 -25.17 5.89 9.33
N VAL A 144 -25.59 6.49 10.45
CA VAL A 144 -26.49 7.66 10.48
C VAL A 144 -25.87 8.84 9.72
N ASN A 145 -24.61 9.17 10.00
CA ASN A 145 -23.89 10.24 9.32
C ASN A 145 -23.66 9.95 7.82
N SER A 146 -23.71 8.67 7.40
CA SER A 146 -23.56 8.25 5.99
C SER A 146 -24.87 8.04 5.23
N LEU A 147 -26.05 8.32 5.81
CA LEU A 147 -27.35 8.12 5.14
C LEU A 147 -27.50 8.88 3.80
N ASN A 148 -26.74 9.96 3.61
CA ASN A 148 -26.69 10.72 2.34
C ASN A 148 -25.83 10.05 1.24
N ASP A 149 -25.05 9.02 1.55
CA ASP A 149 -24.19 8.27 0.60
C ASP A 149 -24.22 6.76 0.92
N LEU A 150 -25.41 6.16 0.84
CA LEU A 150 -25.62 4.72 1.06
C LEU A 150 -24.71 3.85 0.19
N GLY A 151 -24.41 4.31 -1.04
CA GLY A 151 -23.51 3.61 -1.97
C GLY A 151 -22.07 3.45 -1.44
N SER A 152 -21.64 4.33 -0.54
CA SER A 152 -20.32 4.22 0.11
C SER A 152 -20.27 3.17 1.24
N ILE A 153 -21.39 2.94 1.95
CA ILE A 153 -21.43 2.12 3.17
C ILE A 153 -21.98 0.70 2.96
N VAL A 154 -22.79 0.45 1.92
CA VAL A 154 -23.30 -0.90 1.57
C VAL A 154 -22.20 -1.99 1.56
N PRO A 155 -20.99 -1.78 0.99
CA PRO A 155 -19.92 -2.78 1.06
C PRO A 155 -19.45 -3.08 2.50
N ALA A 156 -19.38 -2.06 3.36
CA ALA A 156 -18.98 -2.22 4.77
C ALA A 156 -20.07 -2.94 5.59
N LEU A 157 -21.35 -2.69 5.30
CA LEU A 157 -22.47 -3.43 5.89
C LEU A 157 -22.48 -4.89 5.47
N ARG A 158 -22.16 -5.18 4.20
CA ARG A 158 -22.01 -6.55 3.68
C ARG A 158 -20.85 -7.32 4.35
N ASP A 159 -19.69 -6.67 4.50
CA ASP A 159 -18.54 -7.23 5.23
C ASP A 159 -18.79 -7.35 6.76
N LEU A 160 -19.67 -6.53 7.32
CA LEU A 160 -20.13 -6.63 8.70
C LEU A 160 -21.08 -7.83 8.88
N GLY A 161 -22.07 -7.99 7.99
CA GLY A 161 -22.99 -9.12 7.96
C GLY A 161 -22.29 -10.47 7.79
N GLY A 162 -21.31 -10.54 6.86
CA GLY A 162 -20.49 -11.72 6.66
C GLY A 162 -19.73 -12.18 7.91
N ARG A 163 -19.35 -11.25 8.79
CA ARG A 163 -18.76 -11.57 10.11
C ARG A 163 -19.81 -12.00 11.14
N HIS A 164 -20.98 -11.36 11.17
CA HIS A 164 -22.06 -11.77 12.08
C HIS A 164 -22.55 -13.20 11.82
N ALA A 165 -22.58 -13.63 10.56
CA ALA A 165 -22.83 -15.03 10.20
C ALA A 165 -21.80 -16.01 10.80
N MET A 166 -20.51 -15.63 10.87
CA MET A 166 -19.47 -16.44 11.52
C MET A 166 -19.64 -16.52 13.05
N TYR A 167 -20.27 -15.52 13.66
CA TYR A 167 -20.62 -15.51 15.09
C TYR A 167 -21.95 -16.22 15.41
N LYS A 168 -22.55 -16.92 14.44
CA LYS A 168 -23.85 -17.61 14.54
C LYS A 168 -25.05 -16.68 14.82
N VAL A 169 -24.99 -15.43 14.36
CA VAL A 169 -26.11 -14.49 14.48
C VAL A 169 -27.19 -14.84 13.46
N GLU A 170 -28.24 -15.53 13.93
CA GLU A 170 -29.43 -15.87 13.14
C GLU A 170 -30.37 -14.67 12.92
N GLU A 171 -31.24 -14.76 11.92
CA GLU A 171 -32.19 -13.72 11.49
C GLU A 171 -32.99 -13.08 12.65
N HIS A 172 -33.47 -13.91 13.60
CA HIS A 172 -34.26 -13.43 14.74
C HIS A 172 -33.49 -12.49 15.69
N HIS A 173 -32.15 -12.58 15.72
CA HIS A 173 -31.32 -11.67 16.52
C HIS A 173 -31.32 -10.24 15.98
N TYR A 174 -31.43 -10.04 14.67
CA TYR A 174 -31.44 -8.71 14.07
C TYR A 174 -32.73 -7.96 14.42
N VAL A 175 -33.87 -8.66 14.44
CA VAL A 175 -35.17 -8.11 14.86
C VAL A 175 -35.11 -7.67 16.33
N LEU A 176 -34.53 -8.50 17.20
CA LEU A 176 -34.34 -8.20 18.62
C LEU A 176 -33.37 -7.02 18.84
N VAL A 177 -32.23 -7.00 18.15
CA VAL A 177 -31.24 -5.90 18.24
C VAL A 177 -31.87 -4.58 17.79
N GLY A 178 -32.69 -4.60 16.72
CA GLY A 178 -33.42 -3.43 16.25
C GLY A 178 -34.43 -2.90 17.28
N SER A 179 -35.25 -3.79 17.87
CA SER A 179 -36.27 -3.37 18.86
C SER A 179 -35.64 -2.86 20.16
N VAL A 180 -34.56 -3.49 20.64
CA VAL A 180 -33.82 -3.03 21.83
C VAL A 180 -33.09 -1.70 21.58
N LEU A 181 -32.52 -1.50 20.39
CA LEU A 181 -31.89 -0.22 20.03
C LEU A 181 -32.93 0.91 20.02
N LEU A 182 -34.11 0.66 19.46
CA LEU A 182 -35.23 1.61 19.46
C LEU A 182 -35.73 1.94 20.86
N ASP A 183 -35.90 0.94 21.74
CA ASP A 183 -36.27 1.17 23.15
C ASP A 183 -35.18 1.98 23.88
N THR A 184 -33.90 1.68 23.65
CA THR A 184 -32.78 2.44 24.23
C THR A 184 -32.83 3.91 23.80
N LEU A 185 -33.04 4.17 22.50
CA LEU A 185 -33.13 5.53 21.95
C LEU A 185 -34.38 6.27 22.44
N ASN A 186 -35.54 5.61 22.48
CA ASN A 186 -36.78 6.17 23.01
C ASN A 186 -36.62 6.63 24.47
N ASN A 187 -35.97 5.81 25.31
CA ASN A 187 -35.70 6.15 26.71
C ASN A 187 -34.63 7.26 26.86
N GLY A 188 -33.76 7.46 25.87
CA GLY A 188 -32.77 8.55 25.84
C GLY A 188 -33.31 9.87 25.30
N LEU A 189 -34.33 9.83 24.43
CA LEU A 189 -34.88 11.00 23.71
C LEU A 189 -36.20 11.52 24.30
N GLY A 190 -36.98 10.67 25.00
CA GLY A 190 -38.27 11.04 25.59
C GLY A 190 -39.26 11.57 24.54
N ASP A 191 -39.93 12.68 24.84
CA ASP A 191 -40.94 13.32 23.97
C ASP A 191 -40.40 13.74 22.59
N ASN A 192 -39.08 13.74 22.38
CA ASN A 192 -38.45 14.02 21.08
C ASN A 192 -38.44 12.79 20.15
N PHE A 193 -38.83 11.60 20.64
CA PHE A 193 -38.83 10.36 19.86
C PHE A 193 -40.13 10.22 19.04
N THR A 194 -40.01 10.18 17.71
CA THR A 194 -41.14 9.95 16.80
C THR A 194 -40.90 8.70 15.94
N VAL A 195 -41.91 7.84 15.84
CA VAL A 195 -41.76 6.45 15.35
C VAL A 195 -41.48 6.36 13.84
N GLU A 196 -41.81 7.40 13.06
CA GLU A 196 -41.66 7.43 11.60
C GLU A 196 -40.20 7.55 11.12
N LEU A 197 -39.26 7.96 11.98
CA LEU A 197 -37.86 8.23 11.59
C LEU A 197 -37.09 6.99 11.14
N PHE A 198 -37.06 5.96 11.99
CA PHE A 198 -35.96 5.00 12.00
C PHE A 198 -36.24 3.77 11.11
N TRP A 199 -37.49 3.32 11.07
CA TRP A 199 -37.89 2.08 10.40
C TRP A 199 -37.75 2.16 8.87
N ALA A 200 -38.20 3.24 8.25
CA ALA A 200 -38.14 3.42 6.80
C ALA A 200 -36.71 3.48 6.25
N ALA A 201 -35.78 4.04 7.02
CA ALA A 201 -34.38 4.17 6.62
C ALA A 201 -33.58 2.89 6.85
N LEU A 202 -33.71 2.27 8.04
CA LEU A 202 -32.82 1.20 8.44
C LEU A 202 -33.18 -0.16 7.81
N LEU A 203 -34.45 -0.56 7.80
CA LEU A 203 -34.86 -1.85 7.20
C LEU A 203 -34.51 -1.93 5.71
N ASN A 204 -34.87 -0.89 4.96
CA ASN A 204 -34.65 -0.81 3.51
C ASN A 204 -33.15 -0.83 3.13
N THR A 205 -32.26 -0.49 4.09
CA THR A 205 -30.80 -0.55 3.94
C THR A 205 -30.20 -1.87 4.44
N LEU A 206 -30.71 -2.43 5.55
CA LEU A 206 -30.26 -3.72 6.10
C LEU A 206 -30.67 -4.89 5.21
N ASP A 207 -31.90 -4.89 4.68
CA ASP A 207 -32.42 -5.96 3.83
C ASP A 207 -31.57 -6.09 2.55
N LYS A 208 -31.27 -4.96 1.88
CA LYS A 208 -30.35 -4.87 0.73
C LYS A 208 -28.87 -5.12 1.07
N GLY A 209 -28.49 -5.03 2.35
CA GLY A 209 -27.12 -5.21 2.82
C GLY A 209 -26.79 -6.64 3.31
N LEU A 210 -27.78 -7.33 3.86
CA LEU A 210 -27.66 -8.64 4.52
C LEU A 210 -28.40 -9.76 3.78
N GLY A 211 -29.47 -9.42 3.04
CA GLY A 211 -30.39 -10.36 2.37
C GLY A 211 -29.96 -10.85 0.99
N GLU A 212 -28.83 -11.55 0.89
CA GLU A 212 -28.50 -12.35 -0.32
C GLU A 212 -28.30 -13.85 0.00
N LYS A 213 -29.14 -14.41 0.90
CA LYS A 213 -29.23 -15.89 1.06
C LYS A 213 -30.50 -16.50 1.68
N SER A 214 -31.67 -15.88 1.52
CA SER A 214 -32.97 -16.50 1.83
C SER A 214 -33.99 -16.26 0.71
N THR A 215 -34.68 -17.32 0.27
CA THR A 215 -35.70 -17.26 -0.79
C THR A 215 -37.09 -17.10 -0.20
N LEU A 216 -37.70 -15.92 -0.33
CA LEU A 216 -39.06 -15.63 0.12
C LEU A 216 -40.13 -15.85 -0.97
N GLU A 217 -40.14 -17.04 -1.57
CA GLU A 217 -41.35 -17.63 -2.12
C GLU A 217 -41.87 -18.73 -1.18
N LYS A 218 -42.76 -18.37 -0.23
CA LYS A 218 -43.83 -19.20 0.39
C LYS A 218 -44.29 -18.67 1.76
N SER A 219 -45.16 -17.65 1.75
CA SER A 219 -46.19 -17.47 2.78
C SER A 219 -47.35 -16.68 2.18
N GLY A 220 -48.44 -17.36 1.82
CA GLY A 220 -49.58 -16.74 1.16
C GLY A 220 -50.58 -16.17 2.17
N LEU A 221 -50.79 -14.85 2.14
CA LEU A 221 -51.91 -14.16 2.79
C LEU A 221 -52.39 -13.02 1.86
N ASN A 222 -53.71 -12.97 1.62
CA ASN A 222 -54.31 -12.24 0.50
C ASN A 222 -55.11 -10.98 0.93
N SER A 223 -54.90 -9.87 0.23
CA SER A 223 -55.85 -8.74 0.10
C SER A 223 -55.52 -7.90 -1.16
N THR A 224 -55.71 -8.41 -2.38
CA THR A 224 -56.98 -8.59 -3.11
C THR A 224 -57.69 -7.28 -3.52
N LYS A 225 -57.55 -6.93 -4.82
CA LYS A 225 -58.36 -5.94 -5.60
C LYS A 225 -58.08 -4.46 -5.23
N VAL A 226 -58.29 -3.45 -6.10
CA VAL A 226 -59.15 -3.33 -7.30
C VAL A 226 -58.38 -2.81 -8.54
N THR A 227 -58.92 -3.05 -9.74
CA THR A 227 -58.32 -2.75 -11.06
C THR A 227 -59.11 -1.66 -11.82
N GLN A 228 -58.43 -0.68 -12.44
CA GLN A 228 -58.80 0.03 -13.70
C GLN A 228 -57.63 0.98 -14.08
N HIS A 229 -57.10 1.14 -15.30
CA HIS A 229 -57.58 1.18 -16.70
C HIS A 229 -58.12 2.55 -17.17
N ASN A 230 -57.26 3.37 -17.82
CA ASN A 230 -57.49 4.39 -18.87
C ASN A 230 -56.14 5.09 -19.18
N GLN A 231 -55.59 5.25 -20.40
CA GLN A 231 -56.06 5.66 -21.74
C GLN A 231 -55.86 7.17 -22.07
N LEU A 232 -55.26 7.42 -23.25
CA LEU A 232 -55.34 8.60 -24.16
C LEU A 232 -54.50 9.89 -23.94
N LYS A 233 -53.45 10.00 -24.78
CA LYS A 233 -53.10 11.08 -25.77
C LYS A 233 -52.88 12.56 -25.37
N MET A 234 -51.74 13.09 -25.86
CA MET A 234 -51.46 14.39 -26.56
C MET A 234 -52.05 15.70 -26.00
N VAL A 235 -51.29 16.81 -25.94
CA VAL A 235 -50.94 17.68 -27.10
C VAL A 235 -49.76 18.61 -26.73
N ALA A 236 -49.07 19.17 -27.74
CA ALA A 236 -47.93 20.08 -27.55
C ALA A 236 -48.35 21.56 -27.41
N GLY A 237 -47.50 22.37 -26.74
CA GLY A 237 -47.63 23.82 -26.67
C GLY A 237 -46.26 24.48 -26.43
N ALA A 238 -45.86 25.39 -27.31
CA ALA A 238 -44.57 26.08 -27.24
C ALA A 238 -44.76 27.57 -27.01
N TYR A 239 -44.03 28.14 -26.04
CA TYR A 239 -43.79 29.57 -25.93
C TYR A 239 -42.36 29.82 -25.45
N ALA A 240 -41.69 30.81 -26.05
CA ALA A 240 -40.30 31.15 -25.76
C ALA A 240 -40.18 32.63 -25.38
N THR A 241 -39.67 32.90 -24.18
CA THR A 241 -39.22 34.23 -23.73
C THR A 241 -37.92 34.06 -22.94
N SER A 242 -36.98 35.00 -23.11
CA SER A 242 -35.62 34.87 -22.58
C SER A 242 -35.15 36.15 -21.87
N PRO A 243 -34.74 36.06 -20.58
CA PRO A 243 -34.01 37.13 -19.92
C PRO A 243 -32.58 36.70 -19.52
N ARG A 244 -31.60 37.35 -20.18
CA ARG A 244 -30.23 37.72 -19.73
C ARG A 244 -29.47 36.79 -18.74
N ARG A 245 -28.33 36.26 -19.24
CA ARG A 245 -27.28 35.55 -18.48
C ARG A 245 -26.83 36.26 -17.19
N ARG A 246 -26.81 35.53 -16.07
CA ARG A 246 -25.86 35.73 -14.94
C ARG A 246 -24.86 34.57 -14.98
N LYS A 247 -23.55 34.84 -15.07
CA LYS A 247 -22.51 33.78 -15.21
C LYS A 247 -22.30 33.03 -13.87
N THR A 248 -23.03 31.93 -13.67
CA THR A 248 -22.62 30.90 -12.71
C THR A 248 -21.80 29.82 -13.43
N TYR A 249 -20.60 29.53 -12.94
CA TYR A 249 -19.78 28.44 -13.45
C TYR A 249 -20.29 27.11 -12.88
N ARG A 250 -21.34 26.54 -13.47
CA ARG A 250 -21.69 25.13 -13.26
C ARG A 250 -20.62 24.25 -13.92
N ASN A 251 -20.12 23.25 -13.19
CA ASN A 251 -19.19 22.26 -13.75
C ASN A 251 -19.83 21.55 -14.96
N GLY A 252 -19.07 21.50 -16.06
CA GLY A 252 -19.60 21.17 -17.38
C GLY A 252 -19.92 19.68 -17.57
N TYR A 253 -21.08 19.24 -17.05
CA TYR A 253 -21.69 17.98 -17.49
C TYR A 253 -22.41 18.20 -18.82
N SER A 254 -21.69 17.95 -19.92
CA SER A 254 -22.25 17.91 -21.27
C SER A 254 -22.81 16.51 -21.55
N ALA A 255 -24.09 16.42 -21.92
CA ALA A 255 -24.68 15.18 -22.43
C ALA A 255 -24.24 14.83 -23.86
N LYS A 256 -23.58 15.76 -24.58
CA LYS A 256 -22.81 15.41 -25.78
C LYS A 256 -21.52 14.74 -25.35
N ALA A 257 -21.24 13.56 -25.91
CA ALA A 257 -20.07 12.75 -25.59
C ALA A 257 -18.78 13.60 -25.59
N ASN A 258 -18.08 13.60 -24.46
CA ASN A 258 -16.74 14.19 -24.38
C ASN A 258 -15.84 13.51 -25.41
N GLY A 259 -15.05 14.30 -26.15
CA GLY A 259 -14.33 13.88 -27.36
C GLY A 259 -13.15 12.94 -27.14
N PHE A 260 -13.39 11.78 -26.51
CA PHE A 260 -12.55 10.60 -26.68
C PHE A 260 -12.60 10.21 -28.14
N ALA A 261 -11.55 10.51 -28.89
CA ALA A 261 -11.55 10.29 -30.33
C ALA A 261 -11.72 8.79 -30.62
N ALA A 262 -12.50 8.44 -31.65
CA ALA A 262 -12.65 7.05 -32.09
C ALA A 262 -11.28 6.41 -32.39
N HIS A 263 -10.30 7.21 -32.80
CA HIS A 263 -8.89 6.83 -32.96
C HIS A 263 -8.18 6.46 -31.63
N GLU A 264 -8.42 7.17 -30.53
CA GLU A 264 -7.90 6.76 -29.21
C GLU A 264 -8.59 5.46 -28.74
N GLN A 265 -9.90 5.31 -28.97
CA GLN A 265 -10.63 4.08 -28.64
C GLN A 265 -10.16 2.88 -29.48
N ALA A 266 -9.89 3.07 -30.77
CA ALA A 266 -9.36 2.04 -31.67
C ALA A 266 -7.96 1.58 -31.22
N LYS A 267 -7.04 2.51 -30.94
CA LYS A 267 -5.72 2.20 -30.38
C LYS A 267 -5.80 1.51 -29.01
N LEU A 268 -6.78 1.87 -28.18
CA LEU A 268 -6.99 1.20 -26.90
C LEU A 268 -7.55 -0.23 -27.05
N LYS A 269 -8.32 -0.50 -28.12
CA LYS A 269 -8.76 -1.86 -28.49
C LYS A 269 -7.58 -2.70 -29.00
N GLU A 270 -6.79 -2.16 -29.92
CA GLU A 270 -5.55 -2.78 -30.43
C GLU A 270 -4.55 -3.08 -29.29
N PHE A 271 -4.38 -2.17 -28.35
CA PHE A 271 -3.60 -2.40 -27.12
C PHE A 271 -4.15 -3.57 -26.29
N LYS A 272 -5.47 -3.65 -26.09
CA LYS A 272 -6.10 -4.74 -25.32
C LYS A 272 -6.02 -6.10 -26.02
N GLU A 273 -5.94 -6.10 -27.34
CA GLU A 273 -5.79 -7.31 -28.16
C GLU A 273 -4.31 -7.77 -28.26
N SER A 274 -3.35 -6.86 -28.03
CA SER A 274 -1.90 -7.15 -28.09
C SER A 274 -1.20 -7.34 -26.74
N PHE A 275 -1.74 -6.80 -25.63
CA PHE A 275 -1.11 -6.89 -24.30
C PHE A 275 -1.34 -8.27 -23.65
N THR A 276 -0.32 -9.12 -23.69
CA THR A 276 -0.31 -10.45 -23.08
C THR A 276 0.43 -10.45 -21.73
N GLU A 277 -0.29 -10.74 -20.65
CA GLU A 277 0.26 -10.88 -19.31
C GLU A 277 -0.46 -12.03 -18.58
N ASP A 278 0.01 -13.26 -18.83
CA ASP A 278 -0.53 -14.47 -18.22
C ASP A 278 0.20 -14.83 -16.93
N PHE A 279 -0.57 -15.08 -15.87
CA PHE A 279 -0.13 -15.65 -14.61
C PHE A 279 -0.76 -17.04 -14.47
N GLU A 280 0.03 -18.10 -14.26
CA GLU A 280 -0.54 -19.42 -13.95
C GLU A 280 -0.98 -19.44 -12.48
N ASP A 281 -2.27 -19.69 -12.24
CA ASP A 281 -2.85 -19.79 -10.90
C ASP A 281 -2.12 -20.80 -10.03
N THR A 282 -1.95 -20.46 -8.74
CA THR A 282 -1.33 -21.34 -7.75
C THR A 282 -2.05 -22.69 -7.71
N PRO A 283 -1.39 -23.82 -7.99
CA PRO A 283 -2.05 -25.12 -7.95
C PRO A 283 -2.64 -25.40 -6.57
N PHE A 284 -3.91 -25.78 -6.50
CA PHE A 284 -4.68 -25.89 -5.25
C PHE A 284 -3.96 -26.69 -4.14
N GLN A 285 -3.34 -27.82 -4.48
CA GLN A 285 -2.55 -28.63 -3.56
C GLN A 285 -1.35 -27.85 -2.98
N VAL A 286 -0.66 -27.05 -3.79
CA VAL A 286 0.47 -26.21 -3.38
C VAL A 286 0.01 -25.05 -2.50
N ALA A 287 -1.14 -24.46 -2.78
CA ALA A 287 -1.75 -23.45 -1.90
C ALA A 287 -2.06 -24.05 -0.51
N VAL A 288 -2.77 -25.18 -0.46
CA VAL A 288 -3.10 -25.88 0.80
C VAL A 288 -1.84 -26.27 1.58
N LEU A 289 -0.85 -26.88 0.93
CA LEU A 289 0.43 -27.22 1.56
C LEU A 289 1.21 -25.98 2.06
N THR A 290 1.08 -24.84 1.39
CA THR A 290 1.70 -23.58 1.82
C THR A 290 1.00 -23.00 3.05
N TYR A 291 -0.33 -22.96 3.08
CA TYR A 291 -1.08 -22.55 4.28
C TYR A 291 -0.82 -23.48 5.47
N LEU A 292 -0.79 -24.81 5.26
CA LEU A 292 -0.43 -25.77 6.31
C LEU A 292 1.01 -25.56 6.81
N SER A 293 1.96 -25.29 5.90
CA SER A 293 3.35 -25.00 6.27
C SER A 293 3.46 -23.76 7.16
N TYR A 294 2.74 -22.68 6.84
CA TYR A 294 2.69 -21.49 7.67
C TYR A 294 1.96 -21.73 9.01
N PHE A 295 0.86 -22.47 9.00
CA PHE A 295 0.14 -22.88 10.22
C PHE A 295 1.06 -23.62 11.19
N PHE A 296 1.79 -24.64 10.73
CA PHE A 296 2.74 -25.37 11.58
C PHE A 296 3.90 -24.49 12.06
N LEU A 297 4.47 -23.63 11.22
CA LEU A 297 5.53 -22.70 11.63
C LEU A 297 5.07 -21.71 12.71
N ILE A 298 3.83 -21.22 12.61
CA ILE A 298 3.21 -20.32 13.59
C ILE A 298 2.88 -21.09 14.89
N LEU A 299 2.30 -22.29 14.79
CA LEU A 299 2.01 -23.16 15.94
C LEU A 299 3.28 -23.50 16.73
N PHE A 300 4.37 -23.91 16.05
CA PHE A 300 5.68 -24.12 16.67
C PHE A 300 6.34 -22.83 17.17
N GLY A 301 5.97 -21.66 16.63
CA GLY A 301 6.36 -20.36 17.18
C GLY A 301 5.70 -20.10 18.54
N TYR A 302 4.38 -20.26 18.62
CA TYR A 302 3.63 -20.07 19.87
C TYR A 302 3.98 -21.11 20.93
N LEU A 303 4.19 -22.37 20.55
CA LEU A 303 4.69 -23.40 21.47
C LEU A 303 6.05 -23.02 22.08
N ARG A 304 6.95 -22.41 21.31
CA ARG A 304 8.26 -21.97 21.82
C ARG A 304 8.16 -20.72 22.70
N ASP A 305 7.27 -19.77 22.40
CA ASP A 305 7.03 -18.64 23.31
C ASP A 305 6.30 -19.08 24.60
N PHE A 306 5.43 -20.09 24.55
CA PHE A 306 4.92 -20.78 25.73
C PHE A 306 6.05 -21.42 26.54
N MET A 307 6.93 -22.22 25.91
CA MET A 307 8.10 -22.81 26.58
C MET A 307 9.01 -21.77 27.21
N ARG A 308 9.19 -20.59 26.58
CA ARG A 308 9.94 -19.46 27.17
C ARG A 308 9.23 -18.85 28.37
N LYS A 309 7.90 -18.67 28.32
CA LYS A 309 7.10 -18.15 29.44
C LYS A 309 7.21 -19.04 30.69
N TYR A 310 7.29 -20.36 30.51
CA TYR A 310 7.45 -21.34 31.59
C TYR A 310 8.92 -21.74 31.85
N GLY A 311 9.90 -21.00 31.33
CA GLY A 311 11.33 -21.22 31.58
C GLY A 311 11.97 -22.46 30.94
N LEU A 312 11.19 -23.27 30.21
CA LEU A 312 11.64 -24.49 29.52
C LEU A 312 12.56 -24.20 28.31
N GLU A 313 12.47 -23.01 27.72
CA GLU A 313 13.42 -22.52 26.71
C GLU A 313 13.96 -21.14 27.13
N LYS A 314 15.29 -20.95 27.11
CA LYS A 314 15.88 -19.62 27.30
C LYS A 314 15.73 -18.78 26.04
N SER A 315 15.05 -17.63 26.15
CA SER A 315 15.04 -16.63 25.08
C SER A 315 16.45 -16.08 24.84
N LYS A 316 16.83 -15.92 23.56
CA LYS A 316 18.05 -15.21 23.14
C LYS A 316 17.76 -13.79 22.64
N ALA A 317 16.48 -13.37 22.63
CA ALA A 317 16.13 -12.00 22.33
C ALA A 317 16.63 -11.08 23.46
N PRO A 318 17.21 -9.91 23.14
CA PRO A 318 17.47 -8.90 24.15
C PRO A 318 16.16 -8.50 24.82
N LYS A 319 16.19 -8.30 26.15
CA LYS A 319 15.11 -7.69 26.91
C LYS A 319 15.64 -6.36 27.45
N GLU A 320 14.92 -5.28 27.20
CA GLU A 320 15.22 -3.97 27.78
C GLU A 320 14.98 -3.99 29.30
N SER A 321 15.86 -3.34 30.05
CA SER A 321 15.80 -3.20 31.50
C SER A 321 15.41 -1.78 31.88
N GLY A 322 14.42 -1.62 32.77
CA GLY A 322 13.96 -0.31 33.26
C GLY A 322 12.75 0.28 32.52
N ASN A 323 12.36 -0.26 31.37
CA ASN A 323 11.22 0.21 30.57
C ASN A 323 9.86 -0.37 31.04
N GLU A 324 9.66 -0.50 32.36
CA GLU A 324 8.39 -1.00 32.91
C GLU A 324 7.30 0.07 32.80
N GLY A 325 6.13 -0.30 32.26
CA GLY A 325 5.03 0.64 31.96
C GLY A 325 5.10 1.35 30.60
N PHE A 326 6.19 1.20 29.84
CA PHE A 326 6.29 1.77 28.49
C PHE A 326 5.55 0.93 27.44
N VAL A 327 5.02 1.60 26.41
CA VAL A 327 4.41 0.94 25.24
C VAL A 327 5.49 0.20 24.44
N PRO A 328 5.27 -1.07 24.03
CA PRO A 328 6.25 -1.81 23.23
C PRO A 328 6.63 -1.11 21.92
N LEU A 329 7.94 -1.00 21.66
CA LEU A 329 8.49 -0.39 20.44
C LEU A 329 8.14 -1.16 19.14
N TYR A 330 7.81 -2.45 19.25
CA TYR A 330 7.46 -3.33 18.14
C TYR A 330 6.10 -3.99 18.39
N ALA A 331 5.33 -4.21 17.32
CA ALA A 331 4.08 -4.96 17.42
C ALA A 331 4.33 -6.41 17.83
N ASP A 332 3.42 -7.00 18.62
CA ASP A 332 3.56 -8.38 19.14
C ASP A 332 3.83 -9.41 18.05
N PHE A 333 3.14 -9.30 16.91
CA PHE A 333 3.32 -10.20 15.78
C PHE A 333 4.69 -10.03 15.09
N GLU A 334 5.24 -8.82 15.04
CA GLU A 334 6.58 -8.57 14.47
C GLU A 334 7.68 -9.10 15.39
N SER A 335 7.55 -8.87 16.70
CA SER A 335 8.40 -9.45 17.74
C SER A 335 8.38 -10.98 17.69
N PHE A 336 7.18 -11.57 17.60
CA PHE A 336 6.95 -13.00 17.40
C PHE A 336 7.60 -13.53 16.11
N TYR A 337 7.33 -12.91 14.96
CA TYR A 337 7.81 -13.35 13.66
C TYR A 337 9.34 -13.29 13.59
N THR A 338 9.93 -12.20 14.09
CA THR A 338 11.38 -11.98 14.13
C THR A 338 12.09 -13.04 14.98
N ARG A 339 11.59 -13.27 16.20
CA ARG A 339 12.15 -14.23 17.17
C ARG A 339 11.97 -15.69 16.74
N ASN A 340 10.82 -16.04 16.17
CA ASN A 340 10.45 -17.44 15.93
C ASN A 340 10.68 -17.92 14.51
N LEU A 341 10.51 -17.08 13.48
CA LEU A 341 10.56 -17.48 12.07
C LEU A 341 11.80 -16.88 11.38
N TYR A 342 11.86 -15.55 11.23
CA TYR A 342 12.90 -14.84 10.47
C TYR A 342 14.33 -15.22 10.87
N THR A 343 14.62 -15.24 12.17
CA THR A 343 15.97 -15.53 12.69
C THR A 343 16.53 -16.88 12.22
N ARG A 344 15.68 -17.91 12.02
CA ARG A 344 16.10 -19.26 11.59
C ARG A 344 16.58 -19.35 10.13
N ILE A 345 16.29 -18.33 9.33
CA ILE A 345 16.58 -18.26 7.89
C ILE A 345 17.35 -16.97 7.53
N ARG A 346 17.82 -16.23 8.55
CA ARG A 346 18.64 -15.02 8.42
C ARG A 346 20.05 -15.29 7.85
N ASP A 347 20.43 -16.55 7.67
CA ASP A 347 21.62 -16.96 6.92
C ASP A 347 21.45 -16.79 5.39
N CYS A 348 20.21 -16.89 4.91
CA CYS A 348 19.83 -16.69 3.51
C CYS A 348 19.75 -15.21 3.12
N TRP A 349 19.45 -14.34 4.09
CA TRP A 349 19.26 -12.90 3.93
C TRP A 349 20.40 -12.09 4.57
N ASN A 350 20.49 -10.80 4.27
CA ASN A 350 21.48 -9.89 4.86
C ASN A 350 22.93 -10.40 4.72
N ARG A 351 23.26 -11.11 3.64
CA ARG A 351 24.64 -11.57 3.35
C ARG A 351 25.49 -10.34 2.98
N PRO A 352 26.65 -10.12 3.62
CA PRO A 352 27.50 -8.98 3.25
C PRO A 352 28.12 -9.23 1.87
N ILE A 353 28.16 -8.20 1.03
CA ILE A 353 28.82 -8.21 -0.28
C ILE A 353 30.08 -7.36 -0.17
N CYS A 354 31.20 -7.86 -0.67
CA CYS A 354 32.52 -7.20 -0.62
C CYS A 354 32.95 -6.57 -1.95
N SER A 355 32.30 -6.95 -3.06
CA SER A 355 32.57 -6.41 -4.40
C SER A 355 31.61 -5.29 -4.79
N VAL A 356 31.84 -4.69 -5.97
CA VAL A 356 30.80 -3.93 -6.68
C VAL A 356 29.63 -4.84 -7.09
N PRO A 357 28.41 -4.30 -7.26
CA PRO A 357 27.21 -5.08 -7.61
C PRO A 357 27.11 -5.33 -9.13
N GLY A 358 28.21 -5.80 -9.74
CA GLY A 358 28.36 -6.12 -11.16
C GLY A 358 27.72 -7.46 -11.54
N ALA A 359 28.16 -8.05 -12.66
CA ALA A 359 27.66 -9.35 -13.16
C ALA A 359 27.97 -10.53 -12.22
N ASP A 360 29.15 -10.50 -11.58
CA ASP A 360 29.50 -11.37 -10.46
C ASP A 360 29.52 -10.53 -9.18
N ILE A 361 29.35 -11.18 -8.02
CA ILE A 361 29.62 -10.60 -6.70
C ILE A 361 30.45 -11.52 -5.82
N GLU A 362 31.19 -10.92 -4.89
CA GLU A 362 31.89 -11.61 -3.82
C GLU A 362 31.12 -11.43 -2.50
N ILE A 363 30.73 -12.54 -1.89
CA ILE A 363 29.93 -12.61 -0.66
C ILE A 363 30.87 -12.95 0.50
N LEU A 364 30.80 -12.20 1.60
CA LEU A 364 31.57 -12.50 2.81
C LEU A 364 30.98 -13.70 3.54
N ASP A 365 31.78 -14.76 3.67
CA ASP A 365 31.32 -15.98 4.29
C ASP A 365 31.24 -15.88 5.81
N ARG A 366 30.31 -16.66 6.37
CA ARG A 366 29.89 -16.55 7.76
C ARG A 366 29.25 -17.84 8.25
N VAL A 367 29.57 -18.19 9.49
CA VAL A 367 29.00 -19.35 10.20
C VAL A 367 28.10 -18.89 11.35
N THR A 368 27.13 -19.71 11.72
CA THR A 368 26.25 -19.46 12.87
C THR A 368 26.14 -20.69 13.76
N ASP A 369 26.80 -20.63 14.91
CA ASP A 369 26.84 -21.72 15.89
C ASP A 369 25.57 -21.78 16.77
N ASN A 370 24.55 -20.97 16.45
CA ASN A 370 23.43 -20.70 17.36
C ASN A 370 22.05 -20.53 16.68
N TYR A 371 21.88 -21.08 15.48
CA TYR A 371 20.66 -21.06 14.66
C TYR A 371 20.26 -19.64 14.18
N GLY A 372 21.22 -18.91 13.63
CA GLY A 372 21.01 -17.62 12.96
C GLY A 372 20.94 -16.40 13.89
N TRP A 373 21.04 -16.59 15.21
CA TRP A 373 20.97 -15.52 16.23
C TRP A 373 22.18 -14.58 16.20
N SER A 374 23.37 -15.10 15.91
CA SER A 374 24.53 -14.30 15.50
C SER A 374 25.35 -15.02 14.43
N PHE A 375 26.23 -14.29 13.76
CA PHE A 375 27.10 -14.78 12.70
C PHE A 375 28.55 -14.41 12.99
N ARG A 376 29.46 -15.38 12.94
CA ARG A 376 30.90 -15.12 12.88
C ARG A 376 31.29 -15.05 11.40
N LYS A 377 31.86 -13.93 10.97
CA LYS A 377 32.50 -13.77 9.65
C LYS A 377 33.71 -14.71 9.61
N THR A 378 33.91 -15.49 8.54
CA THR A 378 35.10 -16.36 8.41
C THR A 378 36.33 -15.57 7.96
N GLY A 379 36.13 -14.52 7.16
CA GLY A 379 37.19 -13.79 6.47
C GLY A 379 37.43 -14.30 5.04
N GLU A 380 36.84 -15.43 4.68
CA GLU A 380 36.80 -15.98 3.33
C GLU A 380 35.64 -15.36 2.54
N THR A 381 35.70 -15.46 1.20
CA THR A 381 34.65 -14.96 0.31
C THR A 381 34.28 -15.97 -0.77
N THR A 382 32.98 -16.13 -1.00
CA THR A 382 32.42 -16.93 -2.10
C THR A 382 32.07 -16.01 -3.27
N LYS A 383 32.69 -16.23 -4.43
CA LYS A 383 32.32 -15.56 -5.67
C LYS A 383 31.11 -16.25 -6.30
N ALA A 384 30.07 -15.48 -6.65
CA ALA A 384 28.83 -15.98 -7.23
C ALA A 384 28.26 -15.06 -8.33
N LEU A 385 27.59 -15.64 -9.32
CA LEU A 385 26.85 -14.90 -10.35
C LEU A 385 25.73 -14.08 -9.72
N ASN A 386 25.60 -12.81 -10.07
CA ASN A 386 24.68 -11.87 -9.43
C ASN A 386 23.32 -11.80 -10.15
N LEU A 387 22.37 -12.62 -9.73
CA LEU A 387 20.97 -12.50 -10.19
C LEU A 387 20.09 -11.73 -9.18
N GLY A 388 20.69 -10.97 -8.26
CA GLY A 388 20.00 -10.25 -7.19
C GLY A 388 20.03 -8.72 -7.27
N SER A 389 20.90 -8.15 -8.11
CA SER A 389 21.13 -6.70 -8.18
C SER A 389 20.19 -5.98 -9.15
N TYR A 390 19.76 -4.78 -8.77
CA TYR A 390 19.02 -3.87 -9.65
C TYR A 390 19.93 -3.05 -10.60
N ASN A 391 21.22 -3.41 -10.73
CA ASN A 391 22.18 -2.82 -11.68
C ASN A 391 21.88 -3.26 -13.13
N TYR A 392 20.66 -2.98 -13.61
CA TYR A 392 20.10 -3.54 -14.85
C TYR A 392 20.93 -3.20 -16.11
N LEU A 393 21.61 -2.05 -16.16
CA LEU A 393 22.51 -1.68 -17.26
C LEU A 393 24.00 -1.99 -16.99
N GLY A 394 24.38 -2.49 -15.82
CA GLY A 394 25.79 -2.76 -15.46
C GLY A 394 26.64 -1.48 -15.39
N PHE A 395 26.10 -0.39 -14.83
CA PHE A 395 26.81 0.89 -14.67
C PHE A 395 27.48 1.07 -13.30
N ALA A 396 27.02 0.35 -12.27
CA ALA A 396 27.69 0.30 -10.96
C ALA A 396 28.90 -0.64 -10.99
N GLU A 397 30.00 -0.18 -11.61
CA GLU A 397 31.29 -0.86 -11.71
C GLU A 397 32.38 -0.01 -11.04
N ASN A 398 33.49 -0.62 -10.62
CA ASN A 398 34.62 0.09 -9.98
C ASN A 398 35.58 0.77 -10.97
N VAL A 399 35.42 0.53 -12.27
CA VAL A 399 36.29 1.04 -13.34
C VAL A 399 35.48 1.56 -14.52
N GLY A 400 36.11 2.39 -15.34
CA GLY A 400 35.50 2.94 -16.55
C GLY A 400 34.72 4.24 -16.32
N PRO A 401 34.06 4.78 -17.37
CA PRO A 401 33.63 6.18 -17.40
C PRO A 401 32.56 6.64 -16.39
N CYS A 402 31.95 5.72 -15.63
CA CYS A 402 31.06 6.06 -14.53
C CYS A 402 31.86 6.28 -13.23
N ALA A 403 32.81 5.40 -12.92
CA ALA A 403 33.72 5.53 -11.78
C ALA A 403 34.67 6.73 -11.96
N GLU A 404 35.30 6.87 -13.14
CA GLU A 404 36.18 8.00 -13.48
C GLU A 404 35.47 9.36 -13.35
N ALA A 405 34.19 9.43 -13.76
CA ALA A 405 33.38 10.64 -13.63
C ALA A 405 32.99 10.93 -12.19
N ALA A 406 32.69 9.91 -11.38
CA ALA A 406 32.41 10.05 -9.96
C ALA A 406 33.65 10.51 -9.17
N GLU A 407 34.81 9.88 -9.38
CA GLU A 407 36.09 10.26 -8.78
C GLU A 407 36.43 11.72 -9.09
N LYS A 408 36.43 12.10 -10.37
CA LYS A 408 36.68 13.49 -10.81
C LYS A 408 35.67 14.50 -10.24
N THR A 409 34.44 14.06 -9.98
CA THR A 409 33.39 14.88 -9.35
C THR A 409 33.68 15.11 -7.87
N VAL A 410 34.04 14.04 -7.14
CA VAL A 410 34.43 14.10 -5.72
C VAL A 410 35.69 14.95 -5.52
N LEU A 411 36.68 14.82 -6.41
CA LEU A 411 37.89 15.66 -6.38
C LEU A 411 37.61 17.15 -6.67
N LYS A 412 36.50 17.48 -7.36
CA LYS A 412 36.11 18.87 -7.66
C LYS A 412 35.21 19.49 -6.59
N TYR A 413 34.24 18.75 -6.06
CA TYR A 413 33.17 19.27 -5.20
C TYR A 413 33.20 18.74 -3.76
N GLY A 414 34.12 17.83 -3.43
CA GLY A 414 34.17 17.13 -2.14
C GLY A 414 33.20 15.96 -2.05
N LEU A 415 33.10 15.37 -0.86
CA LEU A 415 32.24 14.20 -0.58
C LEU A 415 30.77 14.55 -0.32
N GLY A 416 30.44 15.82 -0.05
CA GLY A 416 29.08 16.27 0.22
C GLY A 416 29.00 17.77 0.47
N GLY A 417 27.81 18.36 0.25
CA GLY A 417 27.60 19.82 0.34
C GLY A 417 27.34 20.37 1.75
N CYS A 418 27.19 19.50 2.77
CA CYS A 418 27.05 19.86 4.19
C CYS A 418 25.97 20.89 4.58
N SER A 419 25.02 21.19 3.70
CA SER A 419 23.92 22.14 3.87
C SER A 419 22.72 21.71 3.00
N PRO A 420 21.46 22.00 3.37
CA PRO A 420 20.28 21.69 2.55
C PRO A 420 20.23 22.52 1.25
N ARG A 421 19.50 22.03 0.23
CA ARG A 421 19.30 22.71 -1.07
C ARG A 421 18.73 24.13 -0.97
N HIS A 422 17.99 24.44 0.09
CA HIS A 422 17.39 25.76 0.32
C HIS A 422 18.37 26.80 0.91
N GLU A 423 19.53 26.35 1.39
CA GLU A 423 20.62 27.19 1.89
C GLU A 423 21.80 27.09 0.90
N TYR A 424 23.00 26.71 1.36
CA TYR A 424 24.22 26.64 0.57
C TYR A 424 24.41 25.27 -0.14
N GLY A 425 23.50 24.32 0.03
CA GLY A 425 23.61 22.96 -0.52
C GLY A 425 23.41 22.84 -2.04
N THR A 426 22.92 23.87 -2.72
CA THR A 426 22.70 23.83 -4.19
C THR A 426 23.99 24.15 -4.95
N LEU A 427 24.73 23.10 -5.28
CA LEU A 427 25.87 23.14 -6.21
C LEU A 427 25.41 22.95 -7.67
N HIS A 428 26.09 23.61 -8.63
CA HIS A 428 25.86 23.55 -10.09
C HIS A 428 25.58 22.15 -10.67
N ILE A 429 26.19 21.10 -10.11
CA ILE A 429 25.99 19.72 -10.57
C ILE A 429 24.56 19.20 -10.33
N HIS A 430 23.83 19.73 -9.35
CA HIS A 430 22.42 19.42 -9.15
C HIS A 430 21.58 19.98 -10.30
N ASP A 431 21.84 21.25 -10.69
CA ASP A 431 21.12 21.91 -11.78
C ASP A 431 21.43 21.22 -13.12
N GLU A 432 22.68 20.80 -13.34
CA GLU A 432 23.06 19.97 -14.50
C GLU A 432 22.33 18.61 -14.53
N LEU A 433 22.18 17.95 -13.37
CA LEU A 433 21.48 16.68 -13.22
C LEU A 433 19.97 16.83 -13.43
N GLU A 434 19.34 17.83 -12.81
CA GLU A 434 17.91 18.12 -12.90
C GLU A 434 17.53 18.52 -14.33
N ALA A 435 18.33 19.37 -14.97
CA ALA A 435 18.22 19.67 -16.39
C ALA A 435 18.43 18.43 -17.28
N LEU A 436 19.31 17.50 -16.91
CA LEU A 436 19.53 16.26 -17.66
C LEU A 436 18.34 15.30 -17.54
N VAL A 437 17.77 15.13 -16.34
CA VAL A 437 16.58 14.30 -16.09
C VAL A 437 15.36 14.86 -16.84
N ALA A 438 15.12 16.17 -16.76
CA ALA A 438 14.04 16.85 -17.49
C ALA A 438 14.13 16.58 -19.01
N ARG A 439 15.30 16.84 -19.62
CA ARG A 439 15.57 16.54 -21.04
C ARG A 439 15.51 15.05 -21.36
N PHE A 440 15.95 14.18 -20.46
CA PHE A 440 15.94 12.73 -20.69
C PHE A 440 14.51 12.21 -20.79
N LEU A 441 13.63 12.62 -19.86
CA LEU A 441 12.23 12.19 -19.81
C LEU A 441 11.33 12.92 -20.83
N GLY A 442 11.71 14.11 -21.29
CA GLY A 442 10.84 14.99 -22.08
C GLY A 442 9.90 15.82 -21.22
N LYS A 443 10.33 16.20 -20.02
CA LYS A 443 9.61 17.06 -19.08
C LYS A 443 10.17 18.49 -19.07
N PRO A 444 9.34 19.52 -18.79
CA PRO A 444 9.82 20.89 -18.63
C PRO A 444 10.87 21.04 -17.52
N ALA A 445 10.63 20.41 -16.37
CA ALA A 445 11.52 20.50 -15.21
C ALA A 445 11.56 19.19 -14.41
N ALA A 446 12.60 19.04 -13.59
CA ALA A 446 12.76 17.96 -12.64
C ALA A 446 13.46 18.45 -11.37
N ILE A 447 13.32 17.71 -10.27
CA ILE A 447 13.98 17.92 -8.98
C ILE A 447 14.55 16.60 -8.47
N ALA A 448 15.76 16.63 -7.91
CA ALA A 448 16.51 15.48 -7.42
C ALA A 448 16.58 15.45 -5.89
N PHE A 449 16.49 14.25 -5.33
CA PHE A 449 16.45 13.96 -3.89
C PHE A 449 17.51 12.93 -3.51
N GLY A 450 18.12 13.08 -2.34
CA GLY A 450 19.18 12.16 -1.86
C GLY A 450 18.76 10.71 -1.61
N MET A 451 17.45 10.40 -1.57
CA MET A 451 16.95 9.05 -1.28
C MET A 451 15.69 8.70 -2.09
N GLY A 452 15.70 7.56 -2.79
CA GLY A 452 14.57 7.08 -3.59
C GLY A 452 13.32 6.72 -2.79
N PHE A 453 13.45 6.25 -1.54
CA PHE A 453 12.30 6.02 -0.66
C PHE A 453 11.62 7.36 -0.29
N ALA A 454 12.41 8.31 0.24
CA ALA A 454 11.92 9.63 0.63
C ALA A 454 11.28 10.39 -0.55
N THR A 455 11.82 10.23 -1.76
CA THR A 455 11.28 10.83 -3.01
C THR A 455 9.77 10.65 -3.15
N ASN A 456 9.21 9.50 -2.74
CA ASN A 456 7.76 9.30 -2.67
C ASN A 456 7.19 9.77 -1.32
N SER A 457 7.73 9.28 -0.20
CA SER A 457 7.06 9.40 1.10
C SER A 457 7.01 10.82 1.67
N THR A 458 7.94 11.71 1.28
CA THR A 458 7.96 13.12 1.74
C THR A 458 7.33 14.10 0.75
N ASN A 459 7.15 13.73 -0.52
CA ASN A 459 6.63 14.64 -1.55
C ASN A 459 5.14 14.43 -1.87
N ILE A 460 4.57 13.23 -1.70
CA ILE A 460 3.12 13.05 -1.86
C ILE A 460 2.32 13.98 -0.92
N PRO A 461 2.68 14.17 0.37
CA PRO A 461 2.02 15.13 1.26
C PRO A 461 2.13 16.62 0.86
N THR A 462 2.95 17.00 -0.12
CA THR A 462 3.05 18.39 -0.61
C THR A 462 2.25 18.62 -1.90
N LEU A 463 1.72 17.54 -2.49
CA LEU A 463 0.97 17.52 -3.75
C LEU A 463 -0.55 17.36 -3.52
N VAL A 464 -0.95 16.66 -2.46
CA VAL A 464 -2.35 16.35 -2.11
C VAL A 464 -2.52 16.39 -0.58
N GLY A 465 -3.74 16.67 -0.10
CA GLY A 465 -4.04 16.82 1.31
C GLY A 465 -5.48 16.45 1.72
N LYS A 466 -5.88 16.87 2.93
CA LYS A 466 -7.24 16.63 3.45
C LYS A 466 -8.29 17.28 2.57
N GLY A 467 -9.11 16.45 1.92
CA GLY A 467 -10.14 16.85 0.96
C GLY A 467 -9.93 16.22 -0.43
N ASP A 468 -8.69 15.86 -0.77
CA ASP A 468 -8.35 15.16 -2.01
C ASP A 468 -8.67 13.67 -1.94
N LEU A 469 -8.70 13.03 -3.11
CA LEU A 469 -8.84 11.59 -3.29
C LEU A 469 -7.57 11.02 -3.95
N ILE A 470 -6.82 10.21 -3.21
CA ILE A 470 -5.79 9.33 -3.77
C ILE A 470 -6.45 7.99 -4.10
N VAL A 471 -6.25 7.49 -5.31
CA VAL A 471 -6.65 6.12 -5.68
C VAL A 471 -5.39 5.32 -5.99
N SER A 472 -5.13 4.26 -5.22
CA SER A 472 -3.83 3.57 -5.14
C SER A 472 -3.93 2.12 -5.59
N ASP A 473 -2.94 1.64 -6.34
CA ASP A 473 -2.77 0.21 -6.59
C ASP A 473 -2.52 -0.52 -5.25
N GLU A 474 -3.01 -1.76 -5.11
CA GLU A 474 -2.88 -2.55 -3.89
C GLU A 474 -1.45 -3.07 -3.65
N LEU A 475 -0.62 -3.18 -4.69
CA LEU A 475 0.77 -3.64 -4.63
C LEU A 475 1.79 -2.49 -4.69
N ASN A 476 1.34 -1.26 -4.45
CA ASN A 476 2.21 -0.09 -4.37
C ASN A 476 3.30 -0.23 -3.29
N HIS A 477 4.51 0.20 -3.64
CA HIS A 477 5.65 0.19 -2.72
C HIS A 477 5.35 1.01 -1.45
N SER A 478 5.92 0.56 -0.33
CA SER A 478 5.67 1.14 1.00
C SER A 478 5.96 2.64 1.10
N SER A 479 6.85 3.20 0.26
CA SER A 479 7.07 4.65 0.21
C SER A 479 5.90 5.44 -0.38
N LEU A 480 5.18 4.91 -1.37
CA LEU A 480 3.92 5.50 -1.86
C LEU A 480 2.83 5.38 -0.81
N VAL A 481 2.68 4.19 -0.22
CA VAL A 481 1.66 3.93 0.81
C VAL A 481 1.86 4.83 2.03
N LEU A 482 3.11 5.05 2.46
CA LEU A 482 3.44 5.99 3.52
C LEU A 482 3.15 7.45 3.11
N GLY A 483 3.60 7.90 1.93
CA GLY A 483 3.33 9.25 1.45
C GLY A 483 1.84 9.56 1.30
N ALA A 484 1.06 8.61 0.81
CA ALA A 484 -0.39 8.71 0.73
C ALA A 484 -1.03 8.82 2.12
N ARG A 485 -0.61 7.98 3.09
CA ARG A 485 -1.10 8.06 4.48
C ARG A 485 -0.74 9.39 5.17
N LEU A 486 0.47 9.88 4.97
CA LEU A 486 0.95 11.14 5.55
C LEU A 486 0.26 12.39 4.97
N SER A 487 -0.36 12.29 3.79
CA SER A 487 -1.11 13.41 3.19
C SER A 487 -2.42 13.77 3.91
N GLY A 488 -3.04 12.80 4.61
CA GLY A 488 -4.39 12.97 5.15
C GLY A 488 -5.51 13.03 4.09
N ALA A 489 -5.21 12.76 2.81
CA ALA A 489 -6.21 12.61 1.75
C ALA A 489 -7.05 11.34 1.93
N LYS A 490 -8.24 11.29 1.31
CA LYS A 490 -9.06 10.07 1.25
C LYS A 490 -8.36 9.05 0.34
N ILE A 491 -8.04 7.86 0.85
CA ILE A 491 -7.39 6.81 0.06
C ILE A 491 -8.42 5.75 -0.35
N LYS A 492 -8.47 5.41 -1.64
CA LYS A 492 -9.23 4.25 -2.16
C LYS A 492 -8.26 3.30 -2.87
N VAL A 493 -8.23 2.03 -2.46
CA VAL A 493 -7.35 1.04 -3.10
C VAL A 493 -8.08 0.34 -4.26
N PHE A 494 -7.37 0.05 -5.35
CA PHE A 494 -7.87 -0.72 -6.50
C PHE A 494 -7.02 -1.98 -6.75
N LYS A 495 -7.59 -2.95 -7.49
CA LYS A 495 -6.96 -4.25 -7.77
C LYS A 495 -5.82 -4.16 -8.79
N HIS A 496 -4.68 -4.80 -8.51
CA HIS A 496 -3.48 -4.71 -9.33
C HIS A 496 -3.74 -5.13 -10.79
N ASN A 497 -3.40 -4.26 -11.73
CA ASN A 497 -3.69 -4.41 -13.18
C ASN A 497 -5.16 -4.80 -13.51
N GLY A 498 -6.10 -4.54 -12.59
CA GLY A 498 -7.51 -4.89 -12.72
C GLY A 498 -8.20 -4.10 -13.84
N LYS A 499 -9.28 -4.67 -14.40
CA LYS A 499 -10.00 -4.12 -15.57
C LYS A 499 -10.69 -2.75 -15.34
N THR A 500 -10.55 -2.13 -14.16
CA THR A 500 -11.20 -0.85 -13.81
C THR A 500 -10.47 -0.04 -12.71
N THR A 501 -9.99 1.18 -13.06
CA THR A 501 -9.92 2.43 -12.22
C THR A 501 -8.65 2.80 -11.37
N VAL A 502 -7.83 3.79 -11.85
CA VAL A 502 -7.22 5.00 -11.17
C VAL A 502 -6.26 4.84 -9.93
N PHE A 503 -5.11 5.51 -9.65
CA PHE A 503 -3.98 6.19 -10.36
C PHE A 503 -2.71 6.45 -9.47
N VAL A 504 -2.17 5.45 -8.77
CA VAL A 504 -0.73 5.47 -8.41
C VAL A 504 -0.22 4.05 -8.54
N LEU A 505 0.94 3.82 -9.17
CA LEU A 505 1.41 2.46 -9.49
C LEU A 505 2.95 2.32 -9.54
N ILE A 506 3.45 1.14 -9.15
CA ILE A 506 4.85 0.68 -9.32
C ILE A 506 4.92 -0.74 -9.90
N ILE A 507 5.95 -1.01 -10.70
CA ILE A 507 6.40 -2.37 -11.05
C ILE A 507 7.10 -3.02 -9.84
N MET A 508 6.34 -3.72 -8.99
CA MET A 508 6.88 -4.54 -7.89
C MET A 508 6.94 -6.04 -8.21
N GLU A 509 6.16 -6.50 -9.18
CA GLU A 509 5.83 -7.92 -9.41
C GLU A 509 6.53 -8.53 -10.63
N GLY A 510 7.30 -7.73 -11.39
CA GLY A 510 7.67 -8.07 -12.77
C GLY A 510 6.52 -7.85 -13.78
N SER A 511 5.32 -7.52 -13.31
CA SER A 511 4.21 -7.03 -14.15
C SER A 511 4.54 -5.69 -14.81
N ILE A 512 3.72 -5.27 -15.77
CA ILE A 512 3.78 -3.91 -16.34
C ILE A 512 2.36 -3.31 -16.35
N VAL A 513 2.24 -2.04 -15.96
CA VAL A 513 0.97 -1.32 -16.02
C VAL A 513 0.41 -1.22 -17.43
N ARG A 514 -0.92 -1.34 -17.54
CA ARG A 514 -1.69 -0.97 -18.71
C ARG A 514 -1.72 0.56 -18.92
N LEU A 515 -0.56 1.18 -19.14
CA LEU A 515 -0.38 2.64 -19.13
C LEU A 515 -1.31 3.38 -20.12
N PRO A 516 -1.60 2.86 -21.34
CA PRO A 516 -2.60 3.47 -22.22
C PRO A 516 -4.02 3.48 -21.64
N GLU A 517 -4.44 2.43 -20.93
CA GLU A 517 -5.74 2.39 -20.23
C GLU A 517 -5.77 3.38 -19.05
N VAL A 518 -4.65 3.50 -18.35
CA VAL A 518 -4.45 4.44 -17.26
C VAL A 518 -4.54 5.89 -17.74
N VAL A 519 -3.79 6.26 -18.78
CA VAL A 519 -3.86 7.59 -19.41
C VAL A 519 -5.26 7.87 -19.96
N ALA A 520 -5.94 6.86 -20.54
CA ALA A 520 -7.28 7.05 -21.05
C ALA A 520 -8.30 7.38 -19.93
N LEU A 521 -8.23 6.64 -18.82
CA LEU A 521 -9.06 6.92 -17.64
C LEU A 521 -8.70 8.30 -17.03
N LYS A 522 -7.43 8.74 -17.10
CA LYS A 522 -6.97 10.06 -16.61
C LYS A 522 -7.67 11.18 -17.38
N LYS A 523 -7.62 11.12 -18.71
CA LYS A 523 -8.33 12.05 -19.60
C LYS A 523 -9.84 12.07 -19.32
N LYS A 524 -10.44 10.89 -19.07
CA LYS A 524 -11.89 10.76 -18.77
C LYS A 524 -12.28 11.47 -17.48
N TYR A 525 -11.55 11.26 -16.38
CA TYR A 525 -11.92 11.76 -15.04
C TYR A 525 -11.22 13.06 -14.64
N LYS A 526 -10.32 13.59 -15.47
CA LYS A 526 -9.52 14.82 -15.23
C LYS A 526 -8.69 14.76 -13.94
N ALA A 527 -8.22 13.56 -13.61
CA ALA A 527 -7.31 13.33 -12.49
C ALA A 527 -5.86 13.66 -12.88
N TYR A 528 -5.00 13.84 -11.87
CA TYR A 528 -3.55 13.78 -12.05
C TYR A 528 -3.06 12.33 -12.00
N LEU A 529 -1.98 12.03 -12.72
CA LEU A 529 -1.31 10.74 -12.75
C LEU A 529 0.11 10.87 -12.19
N PHE A 530 0.35 10.20 -11.06
CA PHE A 530 1.67 9.98 -10.50
C PHE A 530 2.16 8.58 -10.91
N LEU A 531 3.22 8.53 -11.71
CA LEU A 531 3.83 7.30 -12.21
C LEU A 531 5.24 7.15 -11.65
N ASP A 532 5.51 6.06 -10.93
CA ASP A 532 6.83 5.71 -10.44
C ASP A 532 7.47 4.68 -11.41
N GLU A 533 8.45 5.16 -12.17
CA GLU A 533 9.20 4.41 -13.17
C GLU A 533 10.46 3.74 -12.54
N ALA A 534 10.56 3.61 -11.21
CA ALA A 534 11.83 3.28 -10.54
C ALA A 534 12.40 1.87 -10.84
N HIS A 535 11.66 0.96 -11.48
CA HIS A 535 12.17 -0.34 -11.97
C HIS A 535 12.30 -0.42 -13.50
N SER A 536 11.74 0.55 -14.21
CA SER A 536 11.62 0.60 -15.68
C SER A 536 12.52 1.66 -16.29
N ILE A 537 12.76 2.78 -15.60
CA ILE A 537 13.69 3.82 -16.00
C ILE A 537 15.08 3.24 -16.24
N GLY A 538 15.69 3.53 -17.39
CA GLY A 538 16.95 2.95 -17.83
C GLY A 538 16.90 1.45 -18.18
N ALA A 539 15.80 0.75 -17.96
CA ALA A 539 15.68 -0.70 -18.24
C ALA A 539 14.70 -1.00 -19.40
N MET A 540 13.74 -0.12 -19.66
CA MET A 540 12.63 -0.35 -20.58
C MET A 540 12.41 0.80 -21.56
N GLY A 541 11.85 0.45 -22.72
CA GLY A 541 11.62 1.36 -23.86
C GLY A 541 12.84 1.51 -24.79
N PRO A 542 12.64 1.85 -26.08
CA PRO A 542 13.70 1.95 -27.09
C PRO A 542 14.72 3.07 -26.85
N ASN A 543 14.45 3.96 -25.89
CA ASN A 543 15.35 5.01 -25.43
C ASN A 543 15.68 4.89 -23.93
N GLY A 544 15.12 3.88 -23.23
CA GLY A 544 15.38 3.63 -21.81
C GLY A 544 14.63 4.58 -20.87
N ARG A 545 13.51 5.19 -21.28
CA ARG A 545 12.79 6.15 -20.44
C ARG A 545 11.72 5.52 -19.54
N GLY A 546 11.56 4.19 -19.59
CA GLY A 546 10.59 3.45 -18.80
C GLY A 546 9.36 2.97 -19.58
N VAL A 547 8.29 2.67 -18.86
CA VAL A 547 7.01 2.18 -19.38
C VAL A 547 6.37 3.20 -20.33
N THR A 548 6.55 4.49 -20.05
CA THR A 548 6.11 5.60 -20.90
C THR A 548 6.68 5.49 -22.32
N ASP A 549 7.98 5.22 -22.46
CA ASP A 549 8.68 5.04 -23.74
C ASP A 549 8.49 3.62 -24.32
N TYR A 550 8.22 2.62 -23.48
CA TYR A 550 7.84 1.28 -23.92
C TYR A 550 6.51 1.25 -24.68
N PHE A 551 5.48 1.95 -24.21
CA PHE A 551 4.18 2.06 -24.89
C PHE A 551 4.06 3.26 -25.84
N ALA A 552 5.15 4.01 -26.06
CA ALA A 552 5.15 5.27 -26.83
C ALA A 552 4.05 6.27 -26.39
N VAL A 553 3.77 6.31 -25.08
CA VAL A 553 2.89 7.31 -24.45
C VAL A 553 3.61 8.65 -24.41
N ASP A 554 2.90 9.73 -24.70
CA ASP A 554 3.45 11.09 -24.60
C ASP A 554 3.75 11.42 -23.12
N PRO A 555 4.99 11.82 -22.75
CA PRO A 555 5.30 12.29 -21.40
C PRO A 555 4.43 13.46 -20.91
N ALA A 556 3.76 14.21 -21.80
CA ALA A 556 2.77 15.21 -21.43
C ALA A 556 1.49 14.61 -20.79
N ASP A 557 1.13 13.37 -21.14
CA ASP A 557 -0.07 12.70 -20.60
C ASP A 557 0.13 12.14 -19.17
N VAL A 558 1.37 12.01 -18.69
CA VAL A 558 1.71 11.54 -17.32
C VAL A 558 2.17 12.73 -16.48
N ASP A 559 1.36 13.29 -15.58
CA ASP A 559 1.67 14.61 -14.99
C ASP A 559 2.97 14.63 -14.18
N ILE A 560 3.15 13.61 -13.34
CA ILE A 560 4.30 13.48 -12.43
C ILE A 560 4.99 12.14 -12.70
N MET A 561 6.24 12.20 -13.16
CA MET A 561 7.11 11.04 -13.37
C MET A 561 8.16 10.98 -12.27
N MET A 562 8.10 9.96 -11.42
CA MET A 562 9.11 9.68 -10.40
C MET A 562 10.07 8.58 -10.89
N GLY A 563 11.31 8.60 -10.42
CA GLY A 563 12.22 7.46 -10.57
C GLY A 563 13.40 7.51 -9.62
N THR A 564 14.31 6.55 -9.76
CA THR A 564 15.48 6.39 -8.89
C THR A 564 16.77 6.27 -9.69
N PHE A 565 17.87 6.80 -9.13
CA PHE A 565 19.22 6.58 -9.64
C PHE A 565 19.85 5.27 -9.11
N THR A 566 19.24 4.67 -8.07
CA THR A 566 19.76 3.48 -7.35
C THR A 566 19.68 2.15 -8.08
N LYS A 567 19.13 2.11 -9.30
CA LYS A 567 18.93 0.86 -10.07
C LYS A 567 19.68 0.90 -11.39
N SER A 568 18.99 1.08 -12.51
CA SER A 568 19.59 1.08 -13.86
C SER A 568 20.77 2.04 -14.05
N PHE A 569 20.80 3.16 -13.32
CA PHE A 569 21.85 4.16 -13.40
C PHE A 569 23.06 3.90 -12.47
N GLY A 570 22.96 2.95 -11.52
CA GLY A 570 24.07 2.54 -10.67
C GLY A 570 24.59 3.59 -9.67
N ALA A 571 23.76 4.58 -9.31
CA ALA A 571 24.16 5.71 -8.45
C ALA A 571 23.26 5.82 -7.20
N ALA A 572 23.08 7.02 -6.63
CA ALA A 572 22.30 7.26 -5.42
C ALA A 572 21.20 8.31 -5.60
N GLY A 573 20.13 8.22 -4.81
CA GLY A 573 19.01 9.16 -4.82
C GLY A 573 17.88 8.84 -5.80
N GLY A 574 16.96 9.79 -5.97
CA GLY A 574 15.84 9.71 -6.91
C GLY A 574 15.40 11.09 -7.40
N TYR A 575 14.34 11.15 -8.19
CA TYR A 575 13.86 12.38 -8.81
C TYR A 575 12.33 12.41 -8.95
N ILE A 576 11.78 13.61 -9.11
CA ILE A 576 10.44 13.86 -9.65
C ILE A 576 10.57 14.81 -10.85
N ALA A 577 9.88 14.51 -11.95
CA ALA A 577 9.83 15.35 -13.15
C ALA A 577 8.38 15.63 -13.58
N ALA A 578 8.05 16.90 -13.80
CA ALA A 578 6.68 17.38 -13.92
C ALA A 578 6.58 18.64 -14.80
N THR A 579 5.35 19.11 -15.01
CA THR A 579 5.04 20.40 -15.66
C THR A 579 5.35 21.59 -14.74
N GLU A 580 5.72 22.73 -15.33
CA GLU A 580 6.45 23.86 -14.70
C GLU A 580 5.75 24.61 -13.55
N VAL A 581 4.50 24.28 -13.22
CA VAL A 581 3.58 25.08 -12.36
C VAL A 581 4.07 25.28 -10.91
N ARG A 582 5.13 24.59 -10.46
CA ARG A 582 5.71 24.73 -9.11
C ARG A 582 7.24 24.57 -9.01
N ILE A 583 7.99 24.63 -10.12
CA ILE A 583 9.46 24.51 -10.10
C ILE A 583 10.08 25.79 -10.66
N GLU A 584 10.77 26.57 -9.81
CA GLU A 584 11.30 27.89 -10.17
C GLU A 584 12.57 27.84 -11.04
N LYS A 585 12.33 27.56 -12.33
CA LYS A 585 12.90 28.33 -13.45
C LYS A 585 14.44 28.42 -13.58
N PHE A 586 15.13 27.28 -13.69
CA PHE A 586 16.48 27.23 -14.29
C PHE A 586 16.70 26.00 -15.18
N VAL A 587 16.72 26.19 -16.51
CA VAL A 587 17.55 25.38 -17.43
C VAL A 587 17.97 26.22 -18.64
N SER A 588 19.28 26.34 -18.87
CA SER A 588 19.82 26.36 -20.23
C SER A 588 21.17 25.63 -20.25
N LEU A 589 21.61 25.17 -21.43
CA LEU A 589 22.84 24.39 -21.66
C LEU A 589 22.88 22.98 -21.03
N SER A 590 22.97 21.96 -21.90
CA SER A 590 24.05 20.97 -21.86
C SER A 590 24.11 20.25 -23.21
N LYS A 591 25.26 19.67 -23.57
CA LYS A 591 25.55 19.23 -24.94
C LYS A 591 25.01 17.82 -25.22
N LYS A 592 24.57 17.57 -26.47
CA LYS A 592 24.09 16.24 -26.92
C LYS A 592 25.21 15.19 -26.81
N GLY A 593 25.14 14.31 -25.82
CA GLY A 593 26.02 13.14 -25.71
C GLY A 593 25.77 12.14 -26.84
N LYS A 594 26.69 12.04 -27.81
CA LYS A 594 26.66 11.00 -28.85
C LYS A 594 27.15 9.67 -28.24
N GLY A 595 26.26 8.74 -27.93
CA GLY A 595 26.66 7.45 -27.33
C GLY A 595 25.67 6.30 -27.55
N GLY A 596 26.04 5.34 -28.41
CA GLY A 596 25.26 4.11 -28.63
C GLY A 596 25.30 3.10 -27.47
N ARG A 597 26.18 3.29 -26.48
CA ARG A 597 26.41 2.37 -25.35
C ARG A 597 25.12 2.03 -24.58
N GLY A 598 24.28 3.03 -24.32
CA GLY A 598 22.99 2.85 -23.62
C GLY A 598 22.04 1.96 -24.41
N LYS A 599 21.86 2.23 -25.72
CA LYS A 599 21.00 1.42 -26.59
C LYS A 599 21.49 -0.03 -26.75
N LYS A 600 22.81 -0.26 -26.86
CA LYS A 600 23.36 -1.63 -26.86
C LYS A 600 23.06 -2.38 -25.56
N ARG A 601 23.17 -1.72 -24.41
CA ARG A 601 22.90 -2.32 -23.10
C ARG A 601 21.41 -2.57 -22.85
N LEU A 602 20.53 -1.65 -23.27
CA LEU A 602 19.07 -1.87 -23.26
C LEU A 602 18.67 -3.10 -24.10
N PHE A 603 19.21 -3.23 -25.30
CA PHE A 603 18.96 -4.40 -26.16
C PHE A 603 19.46 -5.70 -25.52
N GLN A 604 20.69 -5.71 -24.99
CA GLN A 604 21.24 -6.88 -24.30
C GLN A 604 20.42 -7.28 -23.06
N LEU A 605 19.94 -6.29 -22.29
CA LEU A 605 19.06 -6.52 -21.14
C LEU A 605 17.75 -7.17 -21.57
N ALA A 606 17.05 -6.59 -22.55
CA ALA A 606 15.78 -7.14 -23.04
C ALA A 606 15.91 -8.58 -23.54
N GLU A 607 16.95 -8.87 -24.33
CA GLU A 607 17.27 -10.22 -24.80
C GLU A 607 17.68 -11.17 -23.67
N ASN A 608 18.34 -10.68 -22.61
CA ASN A 608 18.66 -11.48 -21.43
C ASN A 608 17.40 -11.85 -20.64
N CYS A 609 16.52 -10.88 -20.37
CA CYS A 609 15.27 -11.09 -19.64
C CYS A 609 14.31 -12.03 -20.37
N LYS A 610 14.12 -11.81 -21.68
CA LYS A 610 13.25 -12.63 -22.54
C LYS A 610 13.74 -14.07 -22.58
N TYR A 611 15.02 -14.29 -22.89
CA TYR A 611 15.61 -15.64 -22.93
C TYR A 611 15.48 -16.36 -21.59
N PHE A 612 15.91 -15.72 -20.50
CA PHE A 612 15.93 -16.34 -19.17
C PHE A 612 14.50 -16.69 -18.68
N ARG A 613 13.52 -15.79 -18.88
CA ARG A 613 12.10 -16.05 -18.58
C ARG A 613 11.54 -17.19 -19.43
N GLN A 614 11.88 -17.27 -20.72
CA GLN A 614 11.40 -18.32 -21.61
C GLN A 614 12.01 -19.70 -21.28
N ARG A 615 13.30 -19.77 -20.92
CA ARG A 615 13.95 -21.02 -20.48
C ARG A 615 13.33 -21.55 -19.17
N LEU A 616 13.10 -20.68 -18.18
CA LEU A 616 12.41 -21.08 -16.95
C LEU A 616 10.97 -21.56 -17.18
N LYS A 617 10.20 -20.91 -18.08
CA LYS A 617 8.86 -21.40 -18.47
C LYS A 617 8.93 -22.76 -19.18
N GLN A 618 9.94 -23.00 -20.03
CA GLN A 618 10.17 -24.30 -20.68
C GLN A 618 10.56 -25.41 -19.71
N MET A 619 11.26 -25.07 -18.61
CA MET A 619 11.61 -25.97 -17.51
C MET A 619 10.42 -26.31 -16.58
N GLY A 620 9.22 -25.79 -16.85
CA GLY A 620 8.02 -26.09 -16.05
C GLY A 620 7.89 -25.28 -14.76
N PHE A 621 8.67 -24.22 -14.57
CA PHE A 621 8.47 -23.29 -13.45
C PHE A 621 7.31 -22.34 -13.71
N ILE A 622 6.56 -22.00 -12.66
CA ILE A 622 5.61 -20.88 -12.69
C ILE A 622 6.41 -19.58 -12.53
N VAL A 623 6.40 -18.75 -13.58
CA VAL A 623 7.18 -17.52 -13.71
C VAL A 623 6.26 -16.36 -14.05
N TYR A 624 6.25 -15.34 -13.19
CA TYR A 624 5.32 -14.21 -13.27
C TYR A 624 5.87 -13.05 -14.11
N GLY A 625 4.98 -12.11 -14.43
CA GLY A 625 5.33 -10.83 -15.03
C GLY A 625 5.57 -10.85 -16.53
N HIS A 626 5.55 -9.66 -17.11
CA HIS A 626 5.54 -9.44 -18.56
C HIS A 626 6.95 -9.61 -19.17
N ASP A 627 7.03 -10.13 -20.40
CA ASP A 627 8.31 -10.51 -21.05
C ASP A 627 9.32 -9.36 -21.17
N ALA A 628 8.85 -8.11 -21.33
CA ALA A 628 9.69 -6.90 -21.39
C ALA A 628 10.23 -6.40 -20.03
N SER A 629 9.84 -7.00 -18.91
CA SER A 629 10.24 -6.53 -17.56
C SER A 629 11.64 -7.06 -17.16
N PRO A 630 12.50 -6.23 -16.52
CA PRO A 630 13.86 -6.63 -16.13
C PRO A 630 13.91 -7.56 -14.90
N VAL A 631 12.77 -7.76 -14.22
CA VAL A 631 12.62 -8.68 -13.09
C VAL A 631 11.88 -9.93 -13.56
N VAL A 632 12.44 -11.10 -13.26
CA VAL A 632 11.87 -12.42 -13.54
C VAL A 632 11.60 -13.13 -12.20
N PRO A 633 10.37 -13.07 -11.64
CA PRO A 633 10.00 -13.77 -10.42
C PRO A 633 9.60 -15.22 -10.71
N LEU A 634 10.21 -16.18 -10.02
CA LEU A 634 9.88 -17.62 -10.05
C LEU A 634 9.27 -18.02 -8.71
N LEU A 635 8.09 -18.66 -8.75
CA LEU A 635 7.28 -18.94 -7.58
C LEU A 635 7.79 -20.18 -6.81
N LEU A 636 8.03 -20.00 -5.51
CA LEU A 636 8.53 -21.04 -4.60
C LEU A 636 7.43 -21.58 -3.66
N TYR A 637 6.45 -20.73 -3.36
CA TYR A 637 5.29 -20.96 -2.48
C TYR A 637 5.64 -21.29 -1.03
N MET A 638 6.09 -22.52 -0.76
CA MET A 638 6.22 -23.05 0.59
C MET A 638 7.41 -22.40 1.34
N PRO A 639 7.22 -21.93 2.60
CA PRO A 639 8.25 -21.17 3.33
C PRO A 639 9.58 -21.92 3.53
N ALA A 640 9.54 -23.25 3.66
CA ALA A 640 10.75 -24.07 3.74
C ALA A 640 11.56 -24.05 2.42
N LYS A 641 10.89 -24.03 1.26
CA LYS A 641 11.53 -24.03 -0.06
C LYS A 641 12.24 -22.69 -0.35
N ILE A 642 11.75 -21.58 0.20
CA ILE A 642 12.40 -20.24 0.11
C ILE A 642 13.86 -20.31 0.58
N ALA A 643 14.07 -20.78 1.81
CA ALA A 643 15.39 -20.85 2.42
C ALA A 643 16.25 -21.96 1.83
N ALA A 644 15.65 -23.09 1.43
CA ALA A 644 16.37 -24.15 0.72
C ALA A 644 16.92 -23.66 -0.62
N PHE A 645 16.10 -23.01 -1.46
CA PHE A 645 16.51 -22.45 -2.75
C PHE A 645 17.65 -21.42 -2.58
N GLY A 646 17.52 -20.49 -1.62
CA GLY A 646 18.54 -19.49 -1.30
C GLY A 646 19.85 -20.03 -0.69
N ARG A 647 19.92 -21.34 -0.38
CA ARG A 647 21.13 -22.06 0.02
C ARG A 647 21.69 -22.90 -1.13
N GLU A 648 20.84 -23.67 -1.81
CA GLU A 648 21.23 -24.54 -2.92
C GLU A 648 21.75 -23.79 -4.15
N MET A 649 21.20 -22.60 -4.45
CA MET A 649 21.77 -21.74 -5.51
C MET A 649 23.15 -21.20 -5.12
N LEU A 650 23.37 -20.83 -3.85
CA LEU A 650 24.67 -20.31 -3.41
C LEU A 650 25.75 -21.39 -3.41
N LYS A 651 25.42 -22.65 -3.05
CA LYS A 651 26.34 -23.80 -3.23
C LYS A 651 26.79 -24.02 -4.68
N ARG A 652 26.00 -23.54 -5.65
CA ARG A 652 26.27 -23.60 -7.09
C ARG A 652 26.82 -22.27 -7.63
N ASN A 653 27.31 -21.40 -6.73
CA ASN A 653 27.86 -20.08 -7.03
C ASN A 653 26.88 -19.16 -7.80
N VAL A 654 25.58 -19.20 -7.47
CA VAL A 654 24.57 -18.27 -7.99
C VAL A 654 23.90 -17.52 -6.84
N ALA A 655 24.06 -16.20 -6.80
CA ALA A 655 23.45 -15.33 -5.82
C ALA A 655 22.04 -14.91 -6.26
N VAL A 656 21.03 -15.23 -5.43
CA VAL A 656 19.61 -15.03 -5.71
C VAL A 656 18.91 -14.32 -4.55
N VAL A 657 17.91 -13.49 -4.86
CA VAL A 657 17.08 -12.81 -3.85
C VAL A 657 15.77 -13.58 -3.67
N VAL A 658 15.69 -14.38 -2.61
CA VAL A 658 14.46 -15.09 -2.21
C VAL A 658 13.60 -14.23 -1.30
N VAL A 659 12.29 -14.16 -1.58
CA VAL A 659 11.31 -13.30 -0.91
C VAL A 659 10.10 -14.13 -0.47
N GLY A 660 9.52 -13.78 0.67
CA GLY A 660 8.28 -14.37 1.16
C GLY A 660 7.57 -13.41 2.12
N PHE A 661 6.54 -13.92 2.80
CA PHE A 661 5.86 -13.20 3.87
C PHE A 661 6.84 -12.62 4.92
N PRO A 662 6.61 -11.41 5.47
CA PRO A 662 5.49 -10.49 5.19
C PRO A 662 5.67 -9.61 3.94
N ALA A 663 6.77 -9.72 3.19
CA ALA A 663 7.05 -8.88 2.02
C ALA A 663 6.27 -9.30 0.74
N THR A 664 5.62 -10.46 0.76
CA THR A 664 4.64 -10.93 -0.24
C THR A 664 3.50 -11.69 0.46
N PRO A 665 2.33 -11.86 -0.18
CA PRO A 665 1.29 -12.77 0.27
C PRO A 665 1.81 -14.21 0.48
N LEU A 666 1.15 -14.96 1.38
CA LEU A 666 1.60 -16.29 1.82
C LEU A 666 1.80 -17.27 0.65
N ILE A 667 0.88 -17.26 -0.33
CA ILE A 667 0.90 -18.11 -1.53
C ILE A 667 1.70 -17.49 -2.70
N GLU A 668 2.53 -16.48 -2.45
CA GLU A 668 3.30 -15.79 -3.49
C GLU A 668 4.77 -15.63 -3.15
N SER A 669 5.28 -16.42 -2.21
CA SER A 669 6.71 -16.48 -1.92
C SER A 669 7.50 -16.95 -3.15
N ARG A 670 8.56 -16.23 -3.51
CA ARG A 670 9.21 -16.30 -4.83
C ARG A 670 10.68 -15.90 -4.78
N THR A 671 11.51 -16.43 -5.68
CA THR A 671 12.82 -15.84 -5.99
C THR A 671 12.63 -14.74 -7.04
N ARG A 672 13.35 -13.63 -6.91
CA ARG A 672 13.31 -12.48 -7.84
C ARG A 672 14.64 -12.37 -8.56
N PHE A 673 14.73 -12.95 -9.76
CA PHE A 673 15.91 -12.79 -10.60
C PHE A 673 15.91 -11.40 -11.24
N CYS A 674 17.00 -10.66 -11.04
CA CYS A 674 17.23 -9.36 -11.65
C CYS A 674 18.39 -9.51 -12.64
N LEU A 675 18.07 -9.32 -13.93
CA LEU A 675 19.03 -9.55 -15.01
C LEU A 675 19.78 -8.25 -15.32
N SER A 676 21.06 -8.35 -15.70
CA SER A 676 21.85 -7.21 -16.16
C SER A 676 22.20 -7.33 -17.64
N ALA A 677 22.36 -6.16 -18.29
CA ALA A 677 23.04 -6.02 -19.57
C ALA A 677 24.52 -6.46 -19.53
N ALA A 678 25.10 -6.64 -18.34
CA ALA A 678 26.44 -7.18 -18.14
C ALA A 678 26.50 -8.73 -18.22
N HIS A 679 25.36 -9.44 -18.13
CA HIS A 679 25.34 -10.90 -18.20
C HIS A 679 25.52 -11.38 -19.65
N THR A 680 26.47 -12.28 -19.87
CA THR A 680 26.61 -13.05 -21.12
C THR A 680 25.71 -14.30 -21.10
N ARG A 681 25.65 -15.08 -22.20
CA ARG A 681 24.81 -16.29 -22.26
C ARG A 681 25.34 -17.41 -21.35
N GLU A 682 26.60 -17.80 -21.50
CA GLU A 682 27.19 -18.94 -20.77
C GLU A 682 26.96 -18.92 -19.23
N PRO A 683 27.10 -17.80 -18.50
CA PRO A 683 26.79 -17.78 -17.06
C PRO A 683 25.29 -17.85 -16.77
N LEU A 684 24.44 -17.29 -17.64
CA LEU A 684 22.99 -17.45 -17.53
C LEU A 684 22.56 -18.89 -17.81
N ASP A 685 23.23 -19.58 -18.73
CA ASP A 685 22.96 -20.98 -19.05
C ASP A 685 23.35 -21.90 -17.88
N LYS A 686 24.55 -21.72 -17.32
CA LYS A 686 24.99 -22.39 -16.07
C LYS A 686 24.07 -22.10 -14.88
N ALA A 687 23.54 -20.88 -14.77
CA ALA A 687 22.55 -20.54 -13.76
C ALA A 687 21.19 -21.19 -14.02
N LEU A 688 20.76 -21.32 -15.27
CA LEU A 688 19.53 -22.03 -15.65
C LEU A 688 19.65 -23.53 -15.36
N GLU A 689 20.79 -24.16 -15.67
CA GLU A 689 21.10 -25.55 -15.30
C GLU A 689 21.01 -25.76 -13.78
N ALA A 690 21.66 -24.89 -13.00
CA ALA A 690 21.60 -24.91 -11.54
C ALA A 690 20.17 -24.68 -10.99
N ILE A 691 19.36 -23.81 -11.62
CA ILE A 691 17.96 -23.60 -11.23
C ILE A 691 17.11 -24.84 -11.57
N ASP A 692 17.35 -25.50 -12.70
CA ASP A 692 16.61 -26.69 -13.13
C ASP A 692 16.84 -27.89 -12.19
N GLU A 693 18.10 -28.15 -11.83
CA GLU A 693 18.52 -29.18 -10.87
C GLU A 693 17.93 -28.92 -9.48
N VAL A 694 18.06 -27.68 -8.96
CA VAL A 694 17.48 -27.28 -7.67
C VAL A 694 15.94 -27.29 -7.74
N GLY A 695 15.37 -27.11 -8.93
CA GLY A 695 13.96 -27.24 -9.23
C GLY A 695 13.42 -28.66 -9.05
N ASP A 696 14.19 -29.68 -9.43
CA ASP A 696 13.85 -31.08 -9.19
C ASP A 696 14.06 -31.46 -7.71
N ILE A 697 15.21 -31.11 -7.14
CA ILE A 697 15.54 -31.36 -5.72
C ILE A 697 14.47 -30.80 -4.77
N LEU A 698 13.94 -29.61 -5.07
CA LEU A 698 12.92 -28.94 -4.25
C LEU A 698 11.50 -29.10 -4.80
N GLN A 699 11.28 -29.86 -5.88
CA GLN A 699 9.98 -30.07 -6.53
C GLN A 699 9.24 -28.74 -6.78
N LEU A 700 9.82 -27.90 -7.66
CA LEU A 700 9.36 -26.54 -7.97
C LEU A 700 8.81 -26.39 -9.41
N LYS A 701 8.86 -27.45 -10.22
CA LYS A 701 8.36 -27.48 -11.61
C LYS A 701 6.82 -27.67 -11.63
N TYR A 702 6.11 -26.67 -11.11
CA TYR A 702 4.67 -26.72 -10.85
C TYR A 702 3.76 -26.47 -12.07
N SER A 703 4.30 -26.02 -13.21
CA SER A 703 3.50 -25.57 -14.35
C SER A 703 2.85 -26.72 -15.11
N LYS A 704 1.53 -26.62 -15.29
CA LYS A 704 0.74 -27.55 -16.13
C LYS A 704 0.90 -27.26 -17.62
N GLN A 705 1.48 -26.12 -18.00
CA GLN A 705 1.69 -25.78 -19.41
C GLN A 705 2.84 -26.59 -20.01
N ALA A 706 3.90 -26.86 -19.24
CA ALA A 706 4.99 -27.74 -19.66
C ALA A 706 4.55 -29.21 -19.76
N GLN A 707 3.61 -29.65 -18.91
CA GLN A 707 3.06 -31.01 -18.89
C GLN A 707 2.04 -31.31 -20.01
N LYS A 708 1.84 -30.38 -20.95
CA LYS A 708 0.94 -30.50 -22.11
C LYS A 708 1.68 -30.64 -23.45
N LYS A 709 2.97 -30.99 -23.40
CA LYS A 709 3.82 -31.33 -24.55
C LYS A 709 4.37 -32.73 -24.39
#